data_AF-A0A970G6D6-F1
#
_entry.id   AF-A0A970G6D6-F1
#
_cell.length_a   1.000
_cell.length_b   1.000
_cell.length_c   1.000
_cell.angle_alpha   90.00
_cell.angle_beta   90.00
_cell.angle_gamma   90.00
#
_symmetry.space_group_name_H-M   'P 1'
#
loop_
_entity.id
_entity.type
_entity.pdbx_description
1 polymer ?
#
loop_
_entity_poly.entity_id
_entity_poly.type
_entity_poly.pdbx_seq_one_letter_code
_entity_poly.pdbx_strand_id
1 'polypeptide(L)'
;MRKLAGAVVLLLMSLVLLAGAPYGIADTDHEAITILFTHDLHDNLLPYTVEENGQTVEQGGYARLQTVINQERTEDPDLILVDAGDYSMGTLFQTIFSQDAPGLRLLGQMGYEATTLGNHEFDFRPEGLALSLMAVIESGERLPQIVAANLQFPTDEEGKIVGEDLQALQKAMHAYGVQDYIILDRKGYKIGVFGIIGNNAVSNAPMAGVEFTDPVEAAQEVVEKLEQQEKVDLIVCLSHSGTDQDFDKSEDVIMAKKVPEIDVIISGHSHTTLNEPIVVGDTYICSAGHYGKNLGKITLANESPGIWSLVNYQLLPITRVIAFDETLAQRIEEFKVLVQDKYLKQMDLDFDDILAYTPFSFTPVADLEEIHDEQPLANLIADSYIYAIKQAEGENYQPVDVAVVPAGTIRASFVKGNITVADAFNVSSLGIGPDKRSGYPLLSVYLTGKELKTACEVDASVAPLMRPAQLYMSGLTYTFNPHRIIFNKVTDAALLKPDGSREEIEDDKLYRVAAGLYSAQMLSIVGEKSFGLLSLVPKDKEGIPITDFEAHIIRDADNNEVKEWAALASYLQSFEEVDGIPQVPDYYSQKQGRKIVDDDPSLAAKLAHPNGIALALYGICIIILLLAVLSGRAIIRRRNKAAGPGRPI
;
A
#
# COMPACT_ATOMS: atom_id res chain seq x y z
N MET A 1 -45.92 -80.20 -0.78
CA MET A 1 -45.78 -79.02 0.11
C MET A 1 -44.52 -79.02 1.00
N ARG A 2 -43.96 -80.16 1.44
CA ARG A 2 -42.75 -80.16 2.30
C ARG A 2 -41.40 -79.90 1.60
N LYS A 3 -41.28 -80.07 0.28
CA LYS A 3 -40.03 -79.80 -0.47
C LYS A 3 -39.90 -78.36 -0.99
N LEU A 4 -40.98 -77.56 -1.01
CA LEU A 4 -40.96 -76.16 -1.43
C LEU A 4 -40.62 -75.21 -0.26
N ALA A 5 -41.02 -75.57 0.96
CA ALA A 5 -40.75 -74.76 2.16
C ALA A 5 -39.25 -74.72 2.54
N GLY A 6 -38.51 -75.81 2.30
CA GLY A 6 -37.06 -75.86 2.60
C GLY A 6 -36.21 -75.00 1.65
N ALA A 7 -36.60 -74.89 0.39
CA ALA A 7 -35.89 -74.07 -0.59
C ALA A 7 -36.09 -72.56 -0.36
N VAL A 8 -37.28 -72.16 0.12
CA VAL A 8 -37.59 -70.75 0.43
C VAL A 8 -36.88 -70.29 1.71
N VAL A 9 -36.73 -71.17 2.70
CA VAL A 9 -36.00 -70.85 3.95
C VAL A 9 -34.49 -70.75 3.72
N LEU A 10 -33.92 -71.59 2.86
CA LEU A 10 -32.50 -71.49 2.47
C LEU A 10 -32.21 -70.26 1.62
N LEU A 11 -33.12 -69.86 0.72
CA LEU A 11 -32.98 -68.64 -0.09
C LEU A 11 -33.10 -67.37 0.79
N LEU A 12 -34.00 -67.35 1.77
CA LEU A 12 -34.16 -66.25 2.73
C LEU A 12 -32.97 -66.16 3.70
N MET A 13 -32.38 -67.28 4.14
CA MET A 13 -31.15 -67.25 4.94
C MET A 13 -29.93 -66.79 4.14
N SER A 14 -29.82 -67.09 2.84
CA SER A 14 -28.76 -66.53 1.99
C SER A 14 -28.92 -65.03 1.71
N LEU A 15 -30.15 -64.51 1.69
CA LEU A 15 -30.42 -63.06 1.54
C LEU A 15 -30.16 -62.26 2.83
N VAL A 16 -30.32 -62.87 4.00
CA VAL A 16 -29.98 -62.23 5.30
C VAL A 16 -28.48 -62.26 5.58
N LEU A 17 -27.73 -63.25 5.05
CA LEU A 17 -26.26 -63.31 5.15
C LEU A 17 -25.53 -62.38 4.16
N LEU A 18 -26.18 -61.89 3.10
CA LEU A 18 -25.64 -60.83 2.23
C LEU A 18 -25.96 -59.41 2.72
N ALA A 19 -26.88 -59.24 3.67
CA ALA A 19 -27.24 -57.94 4.25
C ALA A 19 -26.38 -57.54 5.48
N GLY A 20 -25.42 -58.39 5.85
CA GLY A 20 -24.54 -58.21 7.01
C GLY A 20 -23.05 -58.15 6.67
N ALA A 21 -22.68 -57.90 5.41
CA ALA A 21 -21.34 -57.38 5.16
C ALA A 21 -21.25 -56.02 5.87
N PRO A 22 -20.24 -55.76 6.71
CA PRO A 22 -19.96 -54.38 7.06
C PRO A 22 -19.74 -53.69 5.72
N TYR A 23 -20.66 -52.80 5.34
CA TYR A 23 -20.25 -51.69 4.50
C TYR A 23 -19.10 -51.09 5.31
N GLY A 24 -17.88 -51.35 4.87
CA GLY A 24 -16.82 -50.40 5.11
C GLY A 24 -17.39 -49.10 4.57
N ILE A 25 -17.90 -48.28 5.48
CA ILE A 25 -17.71 -46.86 5.35
C ILE A 25 -16.20 -46.80 5.16
N ALA A 26 -15.77 -46.63 3.92
CA ALA A 26 -14.45 -46.15 3.68
C ALA A 26 -14.43 -44.87 4.51
N ASP A 27 -13.72 -44.92 5.62
CA ASP A 27 -13.27 -43.75 6.34
C ASP A 27 -12.31 -43.11 5.34
N THR A 28 -12.86 -42.44 4.32
CA THR A 28 -12.12 -41.44 3.58
C THR A 28 -12.11 -40.26 4.52
N ASP A 29 -11.26 -40.38 5.54
CA ASP A 29 -10.65 -39.24 6.19
C ASP A 29 -9.89 -38.57 5.05
N HIS A 30 -10.59 -37.69 4.31
CA HIS A 30 -9.98 -36.95 3.21
C HIS A 30 -8.92 -36.08 3.89
N GLU A 31 -7.64 -36.44 3.76
CA GLU A 31 -6.55 -35.73 4.43
C GLU A 31 -6.57 -34.27 4.00
N ALA A 32 -6.94 -33.39 4.93
CA ALA A 32 -7.09 -31.97 4.64
C ALA A 32 -5.73 -31.27 4.58
N ILE A 33 -5.58 -30.33 3.65
CA ILE A 33 -4.42 -29.45 3.55
C ILE A 33 -4.70 -28.16 4.30
N THR A 34 -3.81 -27.83 5.24
CA THR A 34 -3.84 -26.54 5.96
C THR A 34 -2.77 -25.63 5.39
N ILE A 35 -3.18 -24.44 4.97
CA ILE A 35 -2.29 -23.36 4.54
C ILE A 35 -2.42 -22.21 5.54
N LEU A 36 -1.31 -21.91 6.21
CA LEU A 36 -1.13 -20.69 6.96
C LEU A 36 -0.54 -19.62 6.04
N PHE A 37 -1.01 -18.38 6.17
CA PHE A 37 -0.58 -17.32 5.27
C PHE A 37 -0.48 -15.94 5.91
N THR A 38 0.43 -15.14 5.37
CA THR A 38 0.58 -13.70 5.60
C THR A 38 0.78 -12.96 4.29
N HIS A 39 0.75 -11.62 4.36
CA HIS A 39 1.15 -10.70 3.30
C HIS A 39 1.32 -9.31 3.94
N ASP A 40 1.92 -8.36 3.22
CA ASP A 40 2.05 -6.96 3.63
C ASP A 40 2.60 -6.80 5.06
N LEU A 41 3.61 -7.59 5.42
CA LEU A 41 4.20 -7.57 6.78
C LEU A 41 5.00 -6.29 7.01
N HIS A 42 5.56 -5.68 5.96
CA HIS A 42 6.17 -4.35 5.97
C HIS A 42 7.20 -4.13 7.08
N ASP A 43 8.07 -5.11 7.33
CA ASP A 43 9.07 -5.09 8.40
C ASP A 43 8.50 -4.78 9.81
N ASN A 44 7.23 -5.10 10.09
CA ASN A 44 6.64 -5.00 11.44
C ASN A 44 7.11 -6.16 12.35
N LEU A 45 8.43 -6.27 12.50
CA LEU A 45 9.10 -7.32 13.26
C LEU A 45 8.78 -7.19 14.76
N LEU A 46 8.72 -5.96 15.26
CA LEU A 46 8.33 -5.62 16.62
C LEU A 46 6.81 -5.38 16.70
N PRO A 47 6.18 -5.60 17.86
CA PRO A 47 4.81 -5.16 18.09
C PRO A 47 4.67 -3.65 17.93
N TYR A 48 3.50 -3.21 17.50
CA TYR A 48 3.17 -1.79 17.32
C TYR A 48 1.83 -1.46 17.97
N THR A 49 1.63 -0.19 18.27
CA THR A 49 0.41 0.31 18.90
C THR A 49 -0.43 1.13 17.93
N VAL A 50 -1.73 0.90 17.95
CA VAL A 50 -2.72 1.65 17.17
C VAL A 50 -3.84 2.17 18.06
N GLU A 51 -4.58 3.16 17.56
CA GLU A 51 -5.85 3.54 18.16
C GLU A 51 -6.98 2.74 17.49
N GLU A 52 -7.72 1.95 18.28
CA GLU A 52 -8.89 1.22 17.84
C GLU A 52 -10.04 1.47 18.82
N ASN A 53 -11.17 1.97 18.31
CA ASN A 53 -12.37 2.25 19.11
C ASN A 53 -12.10 3.12 20.36
N GLY A 54 -11.23 4.12 20.24
CA GLY A 54 -10.85 5.01 21.35
C GLY A 54 -9.94 4.37 22.39
N GLN A 55 -9.34 3.21 22.10
CA GLN A 55 -8.38 2.53 22.97
C GLN A 55 -7.05 2.31 22.24
N THR A 56 -5.95 2.48 22.98
CA THR A 56 -4.63 2.07 22.50
C THR A 56 -4.49 0.55 22.59
N VAL A 57 -4.28 -0.10 21.45
CA VAL A 57 -4.13 -1.55 21.33
C VAL A 57 -2.73 -1.85 20.81
N GLU A 58 -2.05 -2.82 21.44
CA GLU A 58 -0.77 -3.35 20.94
C GLU A 58 -1.02 -4.69 20.24
N GLN A 59 -0.49 -4.82 19.02
CA GLN A 59 -0.69 -5.99 18.17
C GLN A 59 0.53 -6.28 17.29
N GLY A 60 0.49 -7.42 16.59
CA GLY A 60 1.54 -7.86 15.68
C GLY A 60 2.84 -8.27 16.36
N GLY A 61 3.92 -8.21 15.59
CA GLY A 61 5.26 -8.64 15.98
C GLY A 61 5.55 -10.10 15.67
N TYR A 62 6.68 -10.34 15.00
CA TYR A 62 7.05 -11.65 14.47
C TYR A 62 7.24 -12.70 15.56
N ALA A 63 7.76 -12.31 16.73
CA ALA A 63 7.94 -13.24 17.86
C ALA A 63 6.60 -13.80 18.40
N ARG A 64 5.52 -13.01 18.37
CA ARG A 64 4.18 -13.51 18.74
C ARG A 64 3.57 -14.34 17.62
N LEU A 65 3.73 -13.87 16.38
CA LEU A 65 3.32 -14.59 15.18
C LEU A 65 3.93 -16.00 15.15
N GLN A 66 5.22 -16.14 15.46
CA GLN A 66 5.91 -17.43 15.57
C GLN A 66 5.31 -18.34 16.63
N THR A 67 4.91 -17.79 17.78
CA THR A 67 4.25 -18.57 18.83
C THR A 67 2.94 -19.16 18.35
N VAL A 68 2.13 -18.38 17.60
CA VAL A 68 0.88 -18.88 17.00
C VAL A 68 1.18 -19.93 15.92
N ILE A 69 2.14 -19.68 15.02
CA ILE A 69 2.58 -20.66 14.01
C ILE A 69 2.99 -21.99 14.67
N ASN A 70 3.72 -21.95 15.78
CA ASN A 70 4.14 -23.14 16.51
C ASN A 70 2.97 -23.90 17.16
N GLN A 71 1.93 -23.17 17.61
CA GLN A 71 0.70 -23.79 18.12
C GLN A 71 -0.02 -24.53 16.98
N GLU A 72 -0.19 -23.90 15.83
CA GLU A 72 -0.81 -24.51 14.64
C GLU A 72 -0.02 -25.72 14.15
N ARG A 73 1.33 -25.66 14.15
CA ARG A 73 2.18 -26.81 13.81
C ARG A 73 2.08 -27.98 14.79
N THR A 74 1.61 -27.74 16.01
CA THR A 74 1.34 -28.83 16.97
C THR A 74 0.04 -29.56 16.62
N GLU A 75 -0.93 -28.86 16.04
CA GLU A 75 -2.18 -29.45 15.55
C GLU A 75 -2.00 -30.16 14.21
N ASP A 76 -1.28 -29.53 13.28
CA ASP A 76 -0.97 -30.05 11.96
C ASP A 76 0.53 -29.85 11.67
N PRO A 77 1.40 -30.83 11.99
CA PRO A 77 2.83 -30.74 11.65
C PRO A 77 3.05 -30.72 10.13
N ASP A 78 2.02 -31.10 9.39
CA ASP A 78 2.01 -31.18 7.95
C ASP A 78 1.38 -29.96 7.25
N LEU A 79 1.15 -28.86 7.98
CA LEU A 79 0.71 -27.59 7.40
C LEU A 79 1.76 -26.95 6.48
N ILE A 80 1.28 -26.04 5.64
CA ILE A 80 2.07 -25.21 4.73
C ILE A 80 2.05 -23.76 5.23
N LEU A 81 3.18 -23.05 5.12
CA LEU A 81 3.26 -21.64 5.50
C LEU A 81 3.80 -20.79 4.34
N VAL A 82 3.01 -19.83 3.88
CA VAL A 82 3.33 -18.98 2.71
C VAL A 82 3.09 -17.50 2.97
N ASP A 83 3.73 -16.65 2.18
CA ASP A 83 3.57 -15.19 2.24
C ASP A 83 3.33 -14.58 0.85
N ALA A 84 2.45 -13.59 0.72
CA ALA A 84 2.12 -12.98 -0.57
C ALA A 84 2.79 -11.62 -0.83
N GLY A 85 4.02 -11.41 -0.35
CA GLY A 85 4.85 -10.26 -0.72
C GLY A 85 4.67 -9.04 0.18
N ASP A 86 5.45 -7.99 -0.07
CA ASP A 86 5.62 -6.82 0.80
C ASP A 86 6.00 -7.22 2.23
N TYR A 87 6.93 -8.17 2.36
CA TYR A 87 7.50 -8.54 3.64
C TYR A 87 8.48 -7.47 4.16
N SER A 88 8.98 -6.62 3.26
CA SER A 88 9.91 -5.54 3.57
C SER A 88 9.26 -4.15 3.43
N MET A 89 10.01 -3.14 3.87
CA MET A 89 9.65 -1.71 3.87
C MET A 89 8.56 -1.32 4.84
N GLY A 90 8.78 -0.29 5.65
CA GLY A 90 7.76 0.28 6.54
C GLY A 90 8.28 0.67 7.92
N THR A 91 9.29 -0.04 8.44
CA THR A 91 9.92 0.27 9.73
C THR A 91 11.43 0.44 9.60
N LEU A 92 12.09 0.87 10.67
CA LEU A 92 13.55 1.06 10.71
C LEU A 92 14.36 -0.16 10.25
N PHE A 93 13.83 -1.38 10.35
CA PHE A 93 14.52 -2.58 9.87
C PHE A 93 14.76 -2.56 8.36
N GLN A 94 13.98 -1.81 7.58
CA GLN A 94 14.20 -1.66 6.14
C GLN A 94 15.54 -0.97 5.83
N THR A 95 16.11 -0.23 6.78
CA THR A 95 17.36 0.53 6.56
C THR A 95 18.56 -0.39 6.28
N ILE A 96 18.45 -1.65 6.68
CA ILE A 96 19.42 -2.71 6.42
C ILE A 96 18.92 -3.72 5.37
N PHE A 97 17.85 -3.41 4.63
CA PHE A 97 17.27 -4.30 3.61
C PHE A 97 18.33 -4.79 2.62
N SER A 98 19.03 -3.88 1.95
CA SER A 98 20.01 -4.23 0.92
C SER A 98 21.29 -4.87 1.49
N GLN A 99 21.54 -4.81 2.81
CA GLN A 99 22.79 -5.31 3.41
C GLN A 99 22.61 -6.59 4.23
N ASP A 100 21.46 -6.77 4.87
CA ASP A 100 21.20 -7.88 5.80
C ASP A 100 19.83 -8.54 5.61
N ALA A 101 18.89 -7.87 4.92
CA ALA A 101 17.58 -8.40 4.52
C ALA A 101 16.83 -9.14 5.66
N PRO A 102 16.51 -8.44 6.77
CA PRO A 102 15.96 -9.07 7.97
C PRO A 102 14.63 -9.79 7.72
N GLY A 103 13.71 -9.19 6.96
CA GLY A 103 12.40 -9.78 6.66
C GLY A 103 12.52 -11.18 6.04
N LEU A 104 13.28 -11.33 4.96
CA LEU A 104 13.43 -12.60 4.25
C LEU A 104 14.13 -13.68 5.09
N ARG A 105 15.14 -13.29 5.88
CA ARG A 105 15.82 -14.21 6.82
C ARG A 105 14.90 -14.67 7.94
N LEU A 106 14.09 -13.77 8.48
CA LEU A 106 13.12 -14.13 9.51
C LEU A 106 12.01 -15.02 8.95
N LEU A 107 11.47 -14.76 7.75
CA LEU A 107 10.54 -15.69 7.10
C LEU A 107 11.14 -17.10 6.99
N GLY A 108 12.40 -17.20 6.58
CA GLY A 108 13.10 -18.48 6.48
C GLY A 108 13.29 -19.19 7.83
N GLN A 109 13.63 -18.45 8.88
CA GLN A 109 13.75 -18.98 10.25
C GLN A 109 12.38 -19.40 10.83
N MET A 110 11.33 -18.63 10.54
CA MET A 110 9.96 -18.94 10.92
C MET A 110 9.43 -20.18 10.19
N GLY A 111 10.09 -20.58 9.10
CA GLY A 111 9.81 -21.78 8.34
C GLY A 111 8.75 -21.58 7.27
N TYR A 112 8.66 -20.37 6.70
CA TYR A 112 7.92 -20.15 5.46
C TYR A 112 8.55 -21.00 4.35
N GLU A 113 7.69 -21.62 3.54
CA GLU A 113 8.11 -22.46 2.42
C GLU A 113 8.22 -21.65 1.13
N ALA A 114 7.33 -20.68 0.94
CA ALA A 114 7.32 -19.79 -0.21
C ALA A 114 6.91 -18.36 0.16
N THR A 115 7.46 -17.40 -0.56
CA THR A 115 6.96 -16.03 -0.65
C THR A 115 6.97 -15.56 -2.12
N THR A 116 6.33 -14.43 -2.42
CA THR A 116 6.46 -13.73 -3.70
C THR A 116 7.04 -12.33 -3.50
N LEU A 117 7.25 -11.60 -4.58
CA LEU A 117 7.70 -10.21 -4.54
C LEU A 117 6.48 -9.30 -4.62
N GLY A 118 6.37 -8.37 -3.67
CA GLY A 118 5.47 -7.23 -3.76
C GLY A 118 6.13 -6.01 -4.38
N ASN A 119 5.41 -4.89 -4.43
CA ASN A 119 5.93 -3.66 -5.01
C ASN A 119 7.04 -3.06 -4.15
N HIS A 120 7.00 -3.23 -2.83
CA HIS A 120 7.95 -2.62 -1.90
C HIS A 120 9.32 -3.31 -1.88
N GLU A 121 9.42 -4.57 -2.35
CA GLU A 121 10.71 -5.21 -2.58
C GLU A 121 11.58 -4.47 -3.63
N PHE A 122 10.99 -3.57 -4.43
CA PHE A 122 11.67 -2.74 -5.43
C PHE A 122 11.92 -1.28 -4.98
N ASP A 123 11.63 -0.90 -3.72
CA ASP A 123 11.79 0.49 -3.24
C ASP A 123 13.24 0.99 -3.28
N PHE A 124 14.19 0.06 -3.10
CA PHE A 124 15.62 0.34 -3.26
C PHE A 124 16.12 0.13 -4.69
N ARG A 125 15.20 0.10 -5.68
CA ARG A 125 15.45 -0.11 -7.10
C ARG A 125 16.05 -1.52 -7.37
N PRO A 126 16.36 -1.91 -8.63
CA PRO A 126 16.92 -3.24 -8.92
C PRO A 126 18.17 -3.58 -8.13
N GLU A 127 19.06 -2.60 -7.93
CA GLU A 127 20.31 -2.77 -7.20
C GLU A 127 20.07 -3.17 -5.73
N GLY A 128 19.11 -2.54 -5.06
CA GLY A 128 18.80 -2.85 -3.66
C GLY A 128 18.28 -4.27 -3.48
N LEU A 129 17.33 -4.70 -4.32
CA LEU A 129 16.83 -6.07 -4.30
C LEU A 129 17.92 -7.07 -4.65
N ALA A 130 18.78 -6.76 -5.63
CA ALA A 130 19.92 -7.61 -5.98
C ALA A 130 20.87 -7.83 -4.78
N LEU A 131 21.20 -6.74 -4.08
CA LEU A 131 22.06 -6.80 -2.89
C LEU A 131 21.40 -7.55 -1.73
N SER A 132 20.10 -7.33 -1.50
CA SER A 132 19.30 -8.06 -0.50
C SER A 132 19.34 -9.57 -0.74
N LEU A 133 19.06 -10.00 -1.98
CA LEU A 133 19.11 -11.42 -2.36
C LEU A 133 20.52 -12.02 -2.21
N MET A 134 21.57 -11.27 -2.55
CA MET A 134 22.94 -11.74 -2.34
C MET A 134 23.32 -11.83 -0.85
N ALA A 135 22.89 -10.86 -0.04
CA ALA A 135 23.16 -10.84 1.40
C ALA A 135 22.55 -12.05 2.12
N VAL A 136 21.30 -12.42 1.78
CA VAL A 136 20.69 -13.62 2.37
C VAL A 136 21.36 -14.91 1.92
N ILE A 137 21.81 -15.02 0.67
CA ILE A 137 22.59 -16.16 0.18
C ILE A 137 23.89 -16.28 0.97
N GLU A 138 24.61 -15.16 1.14
CA GLU A 138 25.88 -15.11 1.88
C GLU A 138 25.71 -15.44 3.37
N SER A 139 24.54 -15.18 3.95
CA SER A 139 24.23 -15.55 5.34
C SER A 139 24.24 -17.06 5.59
N GLY A 140 23.96 -17.87 4.56
CA GLY A 140 23.86 -19.33 4.66
C GLY A 140 22.68 -19.83 5.51
N GLU A 141 21.71 -18.96 5.80
CA GLU A 141 20.52 -19.30 6.59
C GLU A 141 19.48 -20.06 5.76
N ARG A 142 18.50 -20.66 6.44
CA ARG A 142 17.31 -21.18 5.76
C ARG A 142 16.52 -19.99 5.23
N LEU A 143 16.08 -20.08 3.99
CA LEU A 143 15.31 -19.04 3.29
C LEU A 143 14.04 -19.68 2.68
N PRO A 144 12.93 -18.93 2.54
CA PRO A 144 11.78 -19.40 1.78
C PRO A 144 12.12 -19.44 0.29
N GLN A 145 11.45 -20.29 -0.48
CA GLN A 145 11.52 -20.19 -1.94
C GLN A 145 10.81 -18.89 -2.39
N ILE A 146 11.30 -18.25 -3.44
CA ILE A 146 10.65 -17.06 -4.02
C ILE A 146 10.03 -17.46 -5.35
N VAL A 147 8.73 -17.20 -5.50
CA VAL A 147 7.99 -17.39 -6.75
C VAL A 147 7.60 -16.06 -7.38
N ALA A 148 7.86 -15.87 -8.68
CA ALA A 148 7.55 -14.64 -9.41
C ALA A 148 7.39 -14.94 -10.92
N ALA A 149 6.17 -15.14 -11.39
CA ALA A 149 5.88 -15.67 -12.72
C ALA A 149 5.73 -14.61 -13.83
N ASN A 150 5.40 -13.37 -13.49
CA ASN A 150 5.11 -12.33 -14.48
C ASN A 150 6.19 -11.25 -14.58
N LEU A 151 7.41 -11.50 -14.07
CA LEU A 151 8.54 -10.56 -14.14
C LEU A 151 9.39 -10.81 -15.40
N GLN A 152 9.72 -9.74 -16.11
CA GLN A 152 10.60 -9.77 -17.29
C GLN A 152 11.69 -8.71 -17.21
N PHE A 153 12.85 -9.03 -17.78
CA PHE A 153 13.97 -8.09 -17.89
C PHE A 153 13.95 -7.44 -19.27
N PRO A 154 13.91 -6.09 -19.36
CA PRO A 154 13.94 -5.41 -20.66
C PRO A 154 15.26 -5.66 -21.37
N THR A 155 15.19 -5.95 -22.67
CA THR A 155 16.36 -6.23 -23.52
C THR A 155 16.49 -5.23 -24.67
N ASP A 156 17.72 -4.99 -25.12
CA ASP A 156 18.00 -4.28 -26.37
C ASP A 156 17.63 -5.11 -27.62
N GLU A 157 17.84 -4.55 -28.81
CA GLU A 157 17.53 -5.21 -30.09
C GLU A 157 18.33 -6.50 -30.30
N GLU A 158 19.46 -6.65 -29.60
CA GLU A 158 20.31 -7.84 -29.60
C GLU A 158 19.94 -8.87 -28.51
N GLY A 159 18.91 -8.60 -27.70
CA GLY A 159 18.43 -9.48 -26.65
C GLY A 159 19.25 -9.43 -25.35
N LYS A 160 20.08 -8.40 -25.14
CA LYS A 160 20.84 -8.20 -23.91
C LYS A 160 20.06 -7.32 -22.94
N ILE A 161 20.07 -7.67 -21.66
CA ILE A 161 19.43 -6.88 -20.61
C ILE A 161 20.02 -5.47 -20.56
N VAL A 162 19.13 -4.49 -20.58
CA VAL A 162 19.47 -3.06 -20.50
C VAL A 162 19.67 -2.69 -19.03
N GLY A 163 20.81 -2.07 -18.68
CA GLY A 163 21.12 -1.64 -17.30
C GLY A 163 22.02 -2.62 -16.54
N GLU A 164 23.06 -2.09 -15.88
CA GLU A 164 23.99 -2.88 -15.06
C GLU A 164 23.32 -3.39 -13.77
N ASP A 165 22.42 -2.59 -13.21
CA ASP A 165 21.60 -2.90 -12.05
C ASP A 165 20.61 -4.04 -12.32
N LEU A 166 19.95 -4.03 -13.49
CA LEU A 166 19.05 -5.11 -13.92
C LEU A 166 19.80 -6.41 -14.23
N GLN A 167 21.01 -6.32 -14.80
CA GLN A 167 21.89 -7.50 -14.94
C GLN A 167 22.31 -8.07 -13.58
N ALA A 168 22.60 -7.21 -12.60
CA ALA A 168 22.91 -7.63 -11.24
C ALA A 168 21.70 -8.30 -10.57
N LEU A 169 20.50 -7.73 -10.73
CA LEU A 169 19.25 -8.30 -10.21
C LEU A 169 18.96 -9.68 -10.82
N GLN A 170 19.03 -9.82 -12.15
CA GLN A 170 18.83 -11.13 -12.79
C GLN A 170 19.80 -12.17 -12.24
N LYS A 171 21.08 -11.81 -12.11
CA LYS A 171 22.10 -12.70 -11.56
C LYS A 171 21.79 -13.10 -10.11
N ALA A 172 21.36 -12.14 -9.28
CA ALA A 172 21.00 -12.40 -7.89
C ALA A 172 19.75 -13.29 -7.77
N MET A 173 18.71 -13.03 -8.56
CA MET A 173 17.50 -13.87 -8.63
C MET A 173 17.83 -15.30 -9.06
N HIS A 174 18.67 -15.47 -10.09
CA HIS A 174 19.13 -16.79 -10.52
C HIS A 174 19.99 -17.50 -9.46
N ALA A 175 20.88 -16.76 -8.77
CA ALA A 175 21.70 -17.33 -7.69
C ALA A 175 20.87 -17.74 -6.47
N TYR A 176 19.82 -16.98 -6.16
CA TYR A 176 18.85 -17.31 -5.11
C TYR A 176 18.00 -18.53 -5.48
N GLY A 177 17.68 -18.67 -6.77
CA GLY A 177 16.77 -19.69 -7.27
C GLY A 177 15.32 -19.22 -7.30
N VAL A 178 15.07 -17.95 -7.65
CA VAL A 178 13.72 -17.44 -7.94
C VAL A 178 13.14 -18.19 -9.16
N GLN A 179 11.90 -18.66 -9.07
CA GLN A 179 11.22 -19.43 -10.12
C GLN A 179 9.82 -18.87 -10.38
N ASP A 180 9.19 -19.23 -11.50
CA ASP A 180 7.78 -18.87 -11.74
C ASP A 180 6.87 -19.56 -10.72
N TYR A 181 7.15 -20.84 -10.44
CA TYR A 181 6.40 -21.70 -9.54
C TYR A 181 7.31 -22.73 -8.85
N ILE A 182 6.80 -23.36 -7.79
CA ILE A 182 7.41 -24.50 -7.09
C ILE A 182 6.36 -25.59 -6.86
N ILE A 183 6.82 -26.81 -6.57
CA ILE A 183 5.96 -27.94 -6.18
C ILE A 183 6.27 -28.34 -4.74
N LEU A 184 5.22 -28.47 -3.92
CA LEU A 184 5.29 -28.99 -2.56
C LEU A 184 4.56 -30.33 -2.48
N ASP A 185 5.18 -31.34 -1.85
CA ASP A 185 4.54 -32.63 -1.57
C ASP A 185 4.04 -32.66 -0.13
N ARG A 186 2.70 -32.69 0.06
CA ARG A 186 2.07 -32.75 1.39
C ARG A 186 0.94 -33.75 1.43
N LYS A 187 0.95 -34.63 2.44
CA LYS A 187 -0.15 -35.58 2.69
C LYS A 187 -0.54 -36.39 1.42
N GLY A 188 0.46 -36.73 0.61
CA GLY A 188 0.28 -37.44 -0.65
C GLY A 188 -0.20 -36.61 -1.84
N TYR A 189 -0.43 -35.30 -1.67
CA TYR A 189 -0.82 -34.36 -2.72
C TYR A 189 0.37 -33.53 -3.22
N LYS A 190 0.41 -33.28 -4.53
CA LYS A 190 1.29 -32.30 -5.16
C LYS A 190 0.62 -30.95 -5.21
N ILE A 191 1.25 -29.94 -4.63
CA ILE A 191 0.71 -28.60 -4.52
C ILE A 191 1.60 -27.66 -5.35
N GLY A 192 1.05 -27.08 -6.40
CA GLY A 192 1.71 -26.06 -7.20
C GLY A 192 1.54 -24.70 -6.55
N VAL A 193 2.64 -24.00 -6.28
CA VAL A 193 2.62 -22.64 -5.73
C VAL A 193 3.32 -21.70 -6.71
N PHE A 194 2.66 -20.62 -7.13
CA PHE A 194 3.23 -19.63 -8.04
C PHE A 194 2.95 -18.20 -7.57
N GLY A 195 3.73 -17.24 -8.06
CA GLY A 195 3.66 -15.85 -7.61
C GLY A 195 3.30 -14.87 -8.72
N ILE A 196 2.45 -13.88 -8.43
CA ILE A 196 2.03 -12.84 -9.37
C ILE A 196 2.05 -11.47 -8.70
N ILE A 197 2.50 -10.44 -9.41
CA ILE A 197 2.26 -9.04 -9.04
C ILE A 197 1.22 -8.41 -9.96
N GLY A 198 0.25 -7.69 -9.38
CA GLY A 198 -0.84 -7.06 -10.12
C GLY A 198 -0.46 -5.72 -10.76
N ASN A 199 -1.29 -5.24 -11.69
CA ASN A 199 -1.05 -3.98 -12.40
C ASN A 199 -1.07 -2.77 -11.46
N ASN A 200 -1.96 -2.77 -10.46
CA ASN A 200 -1.98 -1.72 -9.44
C ASN A 200 -0.67 -1.67 -8.64
N ALA A 201 -0.20 -2.82 -8.15
CA ALA A 201 1.07 -2.93 -7.44
C ALA A 201 2.26 -2.49 -8.29
N VAL A 202 2.30 -2.90 -9.57
CA VAL A 202 3.31 -2.45 -10.53
C VAL A 202 3.32 -0.92 -10.68
N SER A 203 2.14 -0.28 -10.70
CA SER A 203 2.04 1.18 -10.78
C SER A 203 2.60 1.91 -9.54
N ASN A 204 2.71 1.20 -8.41
CA ASN A 204 3.31 1.66 -7.16
C ASN A 204 4.82 1.38 -7.07
N ALA A 205 5.40 0.64 -8.03
CA ALA A 205 6.84 0.40 -8.15
C ALA A 205 7.44 1.01 -9.45
N PRO A 206 7.27 2.32 -9.72
CA PRO A 206 7.72 2.92 -10.98
C PRO A 206 9.25 2.88 -11.19
N MET A 207 10.01 2.63 -10.12
CA MET A 207 11.47 2.53 -10.14
C MET A 207 11.98 1.09 -10.16
N ALA A 208 11.11 0.09 -10.35
CA ALA A 208 11.48 -1.32 -10.39
C ALA A 208 12.40 -1.69 -11.56
N GLY A 209 12.39 -0.92 -12.66
CA GLY A 209 13.23 -1.12 -13.85
C GLY A 209 12.91 -2.37 -14.69
N VAL A 210 12.37 -3.42 -14.07
CA VAL A 210 11.83 -4.61 -14.73
C VAL A 210 10.47 -4.31 -15.36
N GLU A 211 10.05 -5.16 -16.30
CA GLU A 211 8.72 -5.13 -16.89
C GLU A 211 7.88 -6.27 -16.31
N PHE A 212 6.55 -6.08 -16.28
CA PHE A 212 5.63 -7.10 -15.82
C PHE A 212 4.62 -7.42 -16.91
N THR A 213 4.44 -8.70 -17.22
CA THR A 213 3.39 -9.14 -18.16
C THR A 213 2.02 -9.08 -17.51
N ASP A 214 0.97 -9.14 -18.34
CA ASP A 214 -0.40 -9.19 -17.83
C ASP A 214 -0.53 -10.33 -16.82
N PRO A 215 -1.00 -10.04 -15.59
CA PRO A 215 -1.00 -11.02 -14.50
C PRO A 215 -1.92 -12.20 -14.79
N VAL A 216 -3.00 -12.00 -15.55
CA VAL A 216 -3.91 -13.09 -15.92
C VAL A 216 -3.29 -13.99 -16.98
N GLU A 217 -2.67 -13.40 -18.02
CA GLU A 217 -1.98 -14.17 -19.05
C GLU A 217 -0.85 -15.02 -18.44
N ALA A 218 -0.04 -14.43 -17.56
CA ALA A 218 1.02 -15.15 -16.86
C ALA A 218 0.49 -16.27 -15.95
N ALA A 219 -0.60 -16.02 -15.22
CA ALA A 219 -1.24 -17.04 -14.40
C ALA A 219 -1.75 -18.21 -15.25
N GLN A 220 -2.38 -17.94 -16.40
CA GLN A 220 -2.84 -18.99 -17.33
C GLN A 220 -1.69 -19.87 -17.82
N GLU A 221 -0.56 -19.26 -18.21
CA GLU A 221 0.61 -20.01 -18.67
C GLU A 221 1.22 -20.90 -17.59
N VAL A 222 1.29 -20.42 -16.34
CA VAL A 222 1.84 -21.21 -15.22
C VAL A 222 0.89 -22.34 -14.83
N VAL A 223 -0.41 -22.05 -14.71
CA VAL A 223 -1.44 -23.06 -14.44
C VAL A 223 -1.40 -24.17 -15.49
N GLU A 224 -1.25 -23.82 -16.77
CA GLU A 224 -1.13 -24.81 -17.85
C GLU A 224 0.07 -25.74 -17.61
N LYS A 225 1.24 -25.21 -17.21
CA LYS A 225 2.42 -26.03 -16.88
C LYS A 225 2.14 -26.93 -15.67
N LEU A 226 1.55 -26.40 -14.61
CA LEU A 226 1.24 -27.12 -13.38
C LEU A 226 0.27 -28.30 -13.64
N GLU A 227 -0.79 -28.10 -14.41
CA GLU A 227 -1.75 -29.15 -14.75
C GLU A 227 -1.21 -30.14 -15.79
N GLN A 228 -0.58 -29.64 -16.85
CA GLN A 228 -0.23 -30.48 -17.99
C GLN A 228 1.09 -31.24 -17.79
N GLN A 229 2.07 -30.62 -17.13
CA GLN A 229 3.42 -31.16 -17.01
C GLN A 229 3.64 -31.75 -15.61
N GLU A 230 3.35 -30.98 -14.57
CA GLU A 230 3.65 -31.38 -13.18
C GLU A 230 2.61 -32.31 -12.57
N LYS A 231 1.36 -32.23 -13.07
CA LYS A 231 0.20 -33.00 -12.62
C LYS A 231 -0.08 -32.74 -11.13
N VAL A 232 -0.18 -31.47 -10.76
CA VAL A 232 -0.52 -31.07 -9.40
C VAL A 232 -1.98 -31.34 -9.07
N ASP A 233 -2.27 -31.51 -7.79
CA ASP A 233 -3.61 -31.77 -7.25
C ASP A 233 -4.28 -30.49 -6.72
N LEU A 234 -3.49 -29.49 -6.29
CA LEU A 234 -3.92 -28.20 -5.74
C LEU A 234 -3.03 -27.08 -6.29
N ILE A 235 -3.63 -25.97 -6.71
CA ILE A 235 -2.93 -24.78 -7.22
C ILE A 235 -3.15 -23.58 -6.29
N VAL A 236 -2.05 -23.03 -5.78
CA VAL A 236 -2.01 -21.85 -4.91
C VAL A 236 -1.31 -20.70 -5.62
N CYS A 237 -1.99 -19.57 -5.77
CA CYS A 237 -1.42 -18.32 -6.24
C CYS A 237 -1.07 -17.44 -5.03
N LEU A 238 0.20 -17.07 -4.88
CA LEU A 238 0.65 -15.99 -4.01
C LEU A 238 0.53 -14.70 -4.82
N SER A 239 -0.57 -13.99 -4.65
CA SER A 239 -0.90 -12.82 -5.47
C SER A 239 -0.66 -11.53 -4.71
N HIS A 240 0.28 -10.73 -5.19
CA HIS A 240 0.46 -9.35 -4.78
C HIS A 240 -0.28 -8.40 -5.75
N SER A 241 -1.59 -8.64 -5.95
CA SER A 241 -2.44 -7.87 -6.87
C SER A 241 -3.57 -7.14 -6.15
N GLY A 242 -4.21 -7.82 -5.18
CA GLY A 242 -5.15 -7.21 -4.25
C GLY A 242 -6.63 -7.32 -4.62
N THR A 243 -7.45 -6.89 -3.66
CA THR A 243 -8.91 -6.92 -3.71
C THR A 243 -9.53 -5.53 -3.60
N ASP A 244 -10.76 -5.41 -4.09
CA ASP A 244 -11.55 -4.17 -4.04
C ASP A 244 -13.01 -4.52 -3.65
N GLN A 245 -13.71 -3.59 -3.01
CA GLN A 245 -15.15 -3.73 -2.71
C GLN A 245 -15.99 -3.81 -4.01
N ASP A 246 -15.54 -3.13 -5.05
CA ASP A 246 -16.07 -3.25 -6.41
C ASP A 246 -15.33 -4.40 -7.12
N PHE A 247 -15.98 -5.58 -7.15
CA PHE A 247 -15.41 -6.80 -7.75
C PHE A 247 -15.07 -6.71 -9.24
N ASP A 248 -15.53 -5.67 -9.94
CA ASP A 248 -15.12 -5.41 -11.33
C ASP A 248 -13.78 -4.66 -11.42
N LYS A 249 -13.24 -4.19 -10.29
CA LYS A 249 -11.91 -3.57 -10.14
C LYS A 249 -10.93 -4.41 -9.33
N SER A 250 -11.41 -5.43 -8.62
CA SER A 250 -10.57 -6.35 -7.88
C SER A 250 -9.78 -7.26 -8.82
N GLU A 251 -8.46 -7.05 -8.89
CA GLU A 251 -7.58 -7.82 -9.80
C GLU A 251 -7.62 -9.32 -9.49
N ASP A 252 -7.61 -9.71 -8.21
CA ASP A 252 -7.68 -11.14 -7.83
C ASP A 252 -9.04 -11.80 -8.15
N VAL A 253 -10.15 -11.08 -8.00
CA VAL A 253 -11.48 -11.58 -8.42
C VAL A 253 -11.55 -11.72 -9.94
N ILE A 254 -10.94 -10.78 -10.68
CA ILE A 254 -10.86 -10.86 -12.15
C ILE A 254 -9.99 -12.05 -12.57
N MET A 255 -8.87 -12.29 -11.90
CA MET A 255 -7.98 -13.42 -12.14
C MET A 255 -8.69 -14.74 -11.90
N ALA A 256 -9.33 -14.93 -10.74
CA ALA A 256 -10.09 -16.13 -10.41
C ALA A 256 -11.22 -16.43 -11.43
N LYS A 257 -11.89 -15.39 -11.96
CA LYS A 257 -12.90 -15.56 -13.01
C LYS A 257 -12.32 -16.04 -14.35
N LYS A 258 -11.08 -15.68 -14.66
CA LYS A 258 -10.43 -15.94 -15.96
C LYS A 258 -9.50 -17.16 -15.94
N VAL A 259 -9.10 -17.61 -14.75
CA VAL A 259 -8.24 -18.78 -14.51
C VAL A 259 -8.88 -19.64 -13.43
N PRO A 260 -10.05 -20.26 -13.72
CA PRO A 260 -10.84 -21.00 -12.73
C PRO A 260 -10.17 -22.26 -12.19
N GLU A 261 -9.04 -22.68 -12.78
CA GLU A 261 -8.23 -23.81 -12.32
C GLU A 261 -7.38 -23.48 -11.07
N ILE A 262 -7.29 -22.21 -10.66
CA ILE A 262 -6.64 -21.83 -9.40
C ILE A 262 -7.59 -22.18 -8.25
N ASP A 263 -7.12 -22.97 -7.27
CA ASP A 263 -7.93 -23.34 -6.11
C ASP A 263 -7.89 -22.27 -5.00
N VAL A 264 -6.71 -21.69 -4.75
CA VAL A 264 -6.51 -20.71 -3.68
C VAL A 264 -5.71 -19.52 -4.17
N ILE A 265 -6.19 -18.31 -3.90
CA ILE A 265 -5.43 -17.07 -4.05
C ILE A 265 -5.17 -16.51 -2.66
N ILE A 266 -3.89 -16.38 -2.28
CA ILE A 266 -3.48 -15.59 -1.11
C ILE A 266 -3.22 -14.17 -1.61
N SER A 267 -4.12 -13.25 -1.26
CA SER A 267 -4.18 -11.88 -1.78
C SER A 267 -3.50 -10.89 -0.83
N GLY A 268 -2.44 -10.23 -1.31
CA GLY A 268 -1.74 -9.11 -0.68
C GLY A 268 -2.01 -7.76 -1.35
N HIS A 269 -1.12 -6.78 -1.15
CA HIS A 269 -1.13 -5.44 -1.74
C HIS A 269 -2.21 -4.49 -1.21
N SER A 270 -3.48 -4.89 -1.27
CA SER A 270 -4.60 -3.99 -0.93
C SER A 270 -4.86 -3.88 0.57
N HIS A 271 -4.08 -4.59 1.40
CA HIS A 271 -4.20 -4.60 2.87
C HIS A 271 -5.57 -5.08 3.39
N THR A 272 -6.37 -5.70 2.53
CA THR A 272 -7.74 -6.13 2.86
C THR A 272 -7.70 -7.14 4.01
N THR A 273 -8.64 -7.05 4.93
CA THR A 273 -8.84 -8.08 5.96
C THR A 273 -10.15 -8.80 5.67
N LEU A 274 -10.07 -10.07 5.27
CA LEU A 274 -11.23 -10.89 4.92
C LEU A 274 -11.54 -11.84 6.08
N ASN A 275 -12.65 -11.60 6.79
CA ASN A 275 -13.12 -12.50 7.86
C ASN A 275 -13.71 -13.82 7.31
N GLU A 276 -14.12 -13.81 6.05
CA GLU A 276 -14.52 -14.98 5.26
C GLU A 276 -13.86 -14.84 3.87
N PRO A 277 -13.45 -15.94 3.21
CA PRO A 277 -12.83 -15.86 1.90
C PRO A 277 -13.85 -15.40 0.85
N ILE A 278 -13.40 -14.66 -0.16
CA ILE A 278 -14.23 -14.39 -1.34
C ILE A 278 -14.20 -15.66 -2.20
N VAL A 279 -15.38 -16.19 -2.55
CA VAL A 279 -15.50 -17.41 -3.36
C VAL A 279 -15.90 -17.05 -4.78
N VAL A 280 -15.08 -17.48 -5.75
CA VAL A 280 -15.31 -17.25 -7.19
C VAL A 280 -15.24 -18.60 -7.90
N GLY A 281 -16.40 -19.18 -8.25
CA GLY A 281 -16.42 -20.56 -8.73
C GLY A 281 -15.95 -21.50 -7.62
N ASP A 282 -14.90 -22.26 -7.89
CA ASP A 282 -14.24 -23.16 -6.94
C ASP A 282 -12.99 -22.55 -6.29
N THR A 283 -12.63 -21.30 -6.65
CA THR A 283 -11.47 -20.57 -6.12
C THR A 283 -11.80 -19.83 -4.81
N TYR A 284 -10.93 -19.98 -3.80
CA TYR A 284 -10.98 -19.22 -2.54
C TYR A 284 -9.93 -18.10 -2.52
N ILE A 285 -10.37 -16.85 -2.42
CA ILE A 285 -9.49 -15.69 -2.25
C ILE A 285 -9.41 -15.34 -0.77
N CYS A 286 -8.20 -15.35 -0.22
CA CYS A 286 -7.90 -15.26 1.20
C CYS A 286 -7.02 -14.03 1.47
N SER A 287 -7.25 -13.32 2.59
CA SER A 287 -6.45 -12.15 2.94
C SER A 287 -6.52 -11.88 4.46
N ALA A 288 -5.36 -11.70 5.08
CA ALA A 288 -5.17 -11.59 6.54
C ALA A 288 -5.06 -10.14 7.03
N GLY A 289 -5.04 -9.17 6.11
CA GLY A 289 -4.67 -7.78 6.40
C GLY A 289 -3.14 -7.62 6.48
N HIS A 290 -2.70 -6.46 6.94
CA HIS A 290 -1.28 -6.07 6.96
C HIS A 290 -0.59 -6.25 8.33
N TYR A 291 0.73 -6.03 8.32
CA TYR A 291 1.60 -5.78 9.48
C TYR A 291 1.65 -6.94 10.49
N GLY A 292 1.28 -8.14 10.05
CA GLY A 292 1.27 -9.34 10.90
C GLY A 292 0.27 -9.26 12.06
N LYS A 293 -0.76 -8.41 11.98
CA LYS A 293 -1.80 -8.32 13.01
C LYS A 293 -2.67 -9.57 13.09
N ASN A 294 -2.73 -10.35 12.00
CA ASN A 294 -3.35 -11.66 11.95
C ASN A 294 -2.42 -12.67 11.26
N LEU A 295 -2.57 -13.94 11.63
CA LEU A 295 -2.15 -15.08 10.83
C LEU A 295 -3.38 -15.67 10.15
N GLY A 296 -3.38 -15.76 8.82
CA GLY A 296 -4.44 -16.41 8.08
C GLY A 296 -4.31 -17.94 8.12
N LYS A 297 -5.43 -18.64 8.22
CA LYS A 297 -5.53 -20.11 8.16
C LYS A 297 -6.66 -20.51 7.24
N ILE A 298 -6.36 -21.30 6.21
CA ILE A 298 -7.35 -21.99 5.38
C ILE A 298 -7.07 -23.50 5.41
N THR A 299 -8.11 -24.30 5.61
CA THR A 299 -8.04 -25.76 5.56
C THR A 299 -9.01 -26.26 4.50
N LEU A 300 -8.51 -27.04 3.55
CA LEU A 300 -9.27 -27.60 2.44
C LEU A 300 -9.24 -29.12 2.47
N ALA A 301 -10.38 -29.76 2.21
CA ALA A 301 -10.46 -31.21 1.99
C ALA A 301 -10.65 -31.49 0.50
N ASN A 302 -9.94 -32.49 0.00
CA ASN A 302 -10.12 -32.96 -1.36
C ASN A 302 -11.37 -33.85 -1.43
N GLU A 303 -12.46 -33.39 -2.04
CA GLU A 303 -13.69 -34.18 -2.17
C GLU A 303 -13.57 -35.22 -3.29
N SER A 304 -12.88 -34.85 -4.37
CA SER A 304 -12.55 -35.70 -5.52
C SER A 304 -11.37 -35.08 -6.27
N PRO A 305 -10.67 -35.81 -7.16
CA PRO A 305 -9.46 -35.29 -7.82
C PRO A 305 -9.68 -33.91 -8.47
N GLY A 306 -8.94 -32.91 -7.99
CA GLY A 306 -9.03 -31.51 -8.44
C GLY A 306 -10.23 -30.71 -7.91
N ILE A 307 -11.00 -31.23 -6.93
CA ILE A 307 -12.11 -30.51 -6.29
C ILE A 307 -11.86 -30.41 -4.80
N TRP A 308 -11.68 -29.18 -4.32
CA TRP A 308 -11.38 -28.86 -2.93
C TRP A 308 -12.51 -28.08 -2.28
N SER A 309 -12.92 -28.51 -1.08
CA SER A 309 -13.93 -27.81 -0.30
C SER A 309 -13.38 -27.22 0.99
N LEU A 310 -13.91 -26.05 1.35
CA LEU A 310 -13.52 -25.35 2.56
C LEU A 310 -13.98 -26.09 3.81
N VAL A 311 -13.00 -26.52 4.61
CA VAL A 311 -13.24 -27.11 5.94
C VAL A 311 -13.22 -26.02 7.01
N ASN A 312 -12.23 -25.13 6.94
CA ASN A 312 -12.05 -24.05 7.91
C ASN A 312 -11.39 -22.83 7.27
N TYR A 313 -11.81 -21.64 7.69
CA TYR A 313 -11.12 -20.39 7.42
C TYR A 313 -11.12 -19.55 8.69
N GLN A 314 -9.96 -19.04 9.08
CA GLN A 314 -9.83 -18.24 10.28
C GLN A 314 -8.71 -17.22 10.15
N LEU A 315 -8.94 -16.02 10.71
CA LEU A 315 -7.88 -15.08 11.04
C LEU A 315 -7.55 -15.21 12.53
N LEU A 316 -6.30 -15.53 12.83
CA LEU A 316 -5.78 -15.69 14.19
C LEU A 316 -5.12 -14.37 14.61
N PRO A 317 -5.74 -13.57 15.49
CA PRO A 317 -5.22 -12.25 15.83
C PRO A 317 -3.97 -12.33 16.69
N ILE A 318 -2.95 -11.56 16.32
CA ILE A 318 -1.67 -11.48 17.01
C ILE A 318 -1.74 -10.34 18.03
N THR A 319 -2.12 -10.69 19.26
CA THR A 319 -2.41 -9.73 20.34
C THR A 319 -1.35 -9.77 21.44
N ARG A 320 -1.31 -8.71 22.26
CA ARG A 320 -0.38 -8.61 23.40
C ARG A 320 -0.42 -9.74 24.44
N VAL A 321 -1.49 -10.55 24.48
CA VAL A 321 -1.60 -11.67 25.45
C VAL A 321 -0.83 -12.91 25.01
N ILE A 322 -0.39 -12.96 23.74
CA ILE A 322 0.44 -14.03 23.21
C ILE A 322 1.88 -13.79 23.68
N ALA A 323 2.48 -14.82 24.25
CA ALA A 323 3.88 -14.79 24.65
C ALA A 323 4.80 -14.70 23.42
N PHE A 324 6.00 -14.14 23.60
CA PHE A 324 7.00 -14.12 22.55
C PHE A 324 7.65 -15.49 22.39
N ASP A 325 7.98 -15.85 21.16
CA ASP A 325 9.01 -16.84 20.89
C ASP A 325 10.38 -16.20 21.21
N GLU A 326 11.01 -16.66 22.29
CA GLU A 326 12.26 -16.06 22.80
C GLU A 326 13.42 -16.16 21.80
N THR A 327 13.44 -17.21 20.96
CA THR A 327 14.52 -17.39 19.97
C THR A 327 14.38 -16.36 18.87
N LEU A 328 13.17 -16.18 18.35
CA LEU A 328 12.91 -15.18 17.32
C LEU A 328 12.98 -13.75 17.87
N ALA A 329 12.55 -13.51 19.11
CA ALA A 329 12.70 -12.22 19.77
C ALA A 329 14.17 -11.82 19.90
N GLN A 330 15.04 -12.74 20.35
CA GLN A 330 16.48 -12.48 20.41
C GLN A 330 17.05 -12.16 19.03
N ARG A 331 16.60 -12.87 17.98
CA ARG A 331 17.04 -12.60 16.62
C ARG A 331 16.64 -11.21 16.13
N ILE A 332 15.44 -10.75 16.45
CA ILE A 332 14.97 -9.41 16.10
C ILE A 332 15.82 -8.35 16.79
N GLU A 333 16.21 -8.56 18.05
CA GLU A 333 17.15 -7.67 18.76
C GLU A 333 18.54 -7.63 18.11
N GLU A 334 19.04 -8.74 17.55
CA GLU A 334 20.29 -8.72 16.77
C GLU A 334 20.17 -7.84 15.52
N PHE A 335 19.04 -7.89 14.81
CA PHE A 335 18.79 -7.00 13.68
C PHE A 335 18.63 -5.54 14.12
N LYS A 336 18.05 -5.30 15.29
CA LYS A 336 17.92 -3.95 15.87
C LYS A 336 19.29 -3.33 16.13
N VAL A 337 20.25 -4.12 16.64
CA VAL A 337 21.65 -3.69 16.80
C VAL A 337 22.27 -3.34 15.43
N LEU A 338 21.99 -4.10 14.37
CA LEU A 338 22.49 -3.77 13.03
C LEU A 338 21.90 -2.46 12.48
N VAL A 339 20.61 -2.21 12.70
CA VAL A 339 19.98 -0.91 12.38
C VAL A 339 20.68 0.22 13.14
N GLN A 340 20.93 0.02 14.45
CA GLN A 340 21.61 1.00 15.28
C GLN A 340 22.99 1.33 14.71
N ASP A 341 23.82 0.31 14.46
CA ASP A 341 25.20 0.47 14.03
C ASP A 341 25.35 1.00 12.59
N LYS A 342 24.51 0.53 11.65
CA LYS A 342 24.63 0.83 10.22
C LYS A 342 23.86 2.08 9.80
N TYR A 343 22.80 2.45 10.51
CA TYR A 343 21.93 3.54 10.10
C TYR A 343 21.82 4.67 11.12
N LEU A 344 21.44 4.41 12.37
CA LEU A 344 21.08 5.46 13.33
C LEU A 344 22.27 6.16 13.98
N LYS A 345 23.36 5.43 14.27
CA LYS A 345 24.54 5.97 14.95
C LYS A 345 25.18 7.18 14.26
N GLN A 346 25.17 7.20 12.93
CA GLN A 346 25.70 8.34 12.16
C GLN A 346 24.81 9.58 12.22
N MET A 347 23.60 9.45 12.77
CA MET A 347 22.62 10.53 12.98
C MET A 347 22.51 10.92 14.45
N ASP A 348 23.36 10.36 15.33
CA ASP A 348 23.34 10.57 16.78
C ASP A 348 21.97 10.28 17.42
N LEU A 349 21.34 9.19 16.98
CA LEU A 349 20.06 8.70 17.48
C LEU A 349 20.19 7.24 17.94
N ASP A 350 19.50 6.86 19.00
CA ASP A 350 19.29 5.45 19.37
C ASP A 350 17.87 4.98 19.04
N PHE A 351 17.73 3.70 18.67
CA PHE A 351 16.46 3.12 18.19
C PHE A 351 15.28 3.35 19.13
N ASP A 352 15.49 3.20 20.45
CA ASP A 352 14.45 3.30 21.48
C ASP A 352 14.36 4.70 22.12
N ASP A 353 15.11 5.68 21.62
CA ASP A 353 15.10 7.03 22.19
C ASP A 353 13.70 7.63 22.12
N ILE A 354 13.26 8.20 23.24
CA ILE A 354 12.01 8.95 23.33
C ILE A 354 12.28 10.36 22.79
N LEU A 355 11.66 10.68 21.67
CA LEU A 355 11.76 11.99 21.02
C LEU A 355 10.80 13.01 21.64
N ALA A 356 9.60 12.55 22.02
CA ALA A 356 8.59 13.38 22.65
C ALA A 356 7.54 12.52 23.37
N TYR A 357 6.68 13.14 24.17
CA TYR A 357 5.43 12.57 24.67
C TYR A 357 4.25 13.33 24.07
N THR A 358 3.23 12.61 23.60
CA THR A 358 1.95 13.18 23.18
C THR A 358 0.82 12.86 24.16
N PRO A 359 0.06 13.86 24.65
CA PRO A 359 -1.06 13.63 25.59
C PRO A 359 -2.34 13.11 24.92
N PHE A 360 -2.39 13.07 23.59
CA PHE A 360 -3.52 12.64 22.77
C PHE A 360 -3.07 11.70 21.64
N SER A 361 -4.02 10.94 21.10
CA SER A 361 -3.80 10.17 19.87
C SER A 361 -4.10 11.04 18.65
N PHE A 362 -3.29 10.89 17.61
CA PHE A 362 -3.56 11.45 16.31
C PHE A 362 -4.49 10.52 15.52
N THR A 363 -5.11 11.07 14.47
CA THR A 363 -5.97 10.32 13.54
C THR A 363 -5.27 9.05 13.03
N PRO A 364 -5.91 7.88 13.04
CA PRO A 364 -5.34 6.66 12.45
C PRO A 364 -4.96 6.86 10.99
N VAL A 365 -3.89 6.20 10.53
CA VAL A 365 -3.37 6.37 9.15
C VAL A 365 -4.42 6.07 8.07
N ALA A 366 -5.25 5.04 8.29
CA ALA A 366 -6.32 4.67 7.36
C ALA A 366 -7.33 5.81 7.13
N ASP A 367 -7.58 6.63 8.15
CA ASP A 367 -8.52 7.75 8.07
C ASP A 367 -7.90 8.99 7.42
N LEU A 368 -6.56 9.10 7.36
CA LEU A 368 -5.87 10.22 6.72
C LEU A 368 -6.09 10.25 5.19
N GLU A 369 -6.32 9.09 4.57
CA GLU A 369 -6.60 9.00 3.15
C GLU A 369 -8.11 9.04 2.85
N GLU A 370 -8.94 8.48 3.74
CA GLU A 370 -10.40 8.43 3.57
C GLU A 370 -11.09 9.77 3.83
N ILE A 371 -10.65 10.50 4.86
CA ILE A 371 -11.27 11.75 5.28
C ILE A 371 -10.58 12.93 4.57
N HIS A 372 -11.27 13.53 3.62
CA HIS A 372 -10.80 14.72 2.89
C HIS A 372 -11.01 16.00 3.71
N ASP A 373 -10.12 16.26 4.68
CA ASP A 373 -10.15 17.43 5.57
C ASP A 373 -8.75 17.68 6.15
N GLU A 374 -8.59 18.71 6.99
CA GLU A 374 -7.35 18.98 7.73
C GLU A 374 -7.01 17.88 8.74
N GLN A 375 -5.73 17.48 8.77
CA GLN A 375 -5.22 16.47 9.70
C GLN A 375 -4.05 17.03 10.54
N PRO A 376 -4.15 17.04 11.88
CA PRO A 376 -3.11 17.61 12.74
C PRO A 376 -1.74 16.91 12.62
N LEU A 377 -1.71 15.60 12.40
CA LEU A 377 -0.44 14.86 12.20
C LEU A 377 0.27 15.35 10.94
N ALA A 378 -0.46 15.49 9.84
CA ALA A 378 0.13 15.96 8.60
C ALA A 378 0.59 17.42 8.68
N ASN A 379 -0.10 18.25 9.48
CA ASN A 379 0.35 19.61 9.79
C ASN A 379 1.65 19.62 10.63
N LEU A 380 1.78 18.72 11.60
CA LEU A 380 3.01 18.52 12.37
C LEU A 380 4.18 18.14 11.45
N ILE A 381 3.97 17.22 10.50
CA ILE A 381 4.98 16.82 9.51
C ILE A 381 5.33 18.01 8.59
N ALA A 382 4.34 18.74 8.09
CA ALA A 382 4.62 19.90 7.23
C ALA A 382 5.40 21.00 7.96
N ASP A 383 5.12 21.23 9.25
CA ASP A 383 5.87 22.16 10.10
C ASP A 383 7.30 21.68 10.33
N SER A 384 7.51 20.36 10.46
CA SER A 384 8.84 19.77 10.65
C SER A 384 9.76 20.03 9.44
N TYR A 385 9.22 20.08 8.22
CA TYR A 385 10.02 20.36 7.02
C TYR A 385 10.57 21.78 7.07
N ILE A 386 9.74 22.77 7.43
CA ILE A 386 10.17 24.17 7.58
C ILE A 386 11.23 24.28 8.69
N TYR A 387 10.99 23.61 9.82
CA TYR A 387 11.94 23.58 10.95
C TYR A 387 13.29 23.01 10.54
N ALA A 388 13.32 21.82 9.93
CA ALA A 388 14.55 21.12 9.58
C ALA A 388 15.36 21.89 8.52
N ILE A 389 14.69 22.47 7.52
CA ILE A 389 15.36 23.32 6.53
C ILE A 389 16.00 24.54 7.20
N LYS A 390 15.31 25.15 8.17
CA LYS A 390 15.87 26.26 8.95
C LYS A 390 17.11 25.85 9.74
N GLN A 391 17.12 24.66 10.34
CA GLN A 391 18.30 24.15 11.04
C GLN A 391 19.45 23.87 10.07
N ALA A 392 19.16 23.22 8.93
CA ALA A 392 20.17 22.87 7.93
C ALA A 392 20.83 24.09 7.29
N GLU A 393 20.06 25.14 6.99
CA GLU A 393 20.59 26.36 6.35
C GLU A 393 21.25 27.33 7.35
N GLY A 394 20.91 27.24 8.64
CA GLY A 394 21.50 28.06 9.70
C GLY A 394 21.43 29.56 9.42
N GLU A 395 22.58 30.24 9.45
CA GLU A 395 22.68 31.69 9.17
C GLU A 395 22.27 32.08 7.74
N ASN A 396 22.29 31.12 6.80
CA ASN A 396 21.91 31.33 5.40
C ASN A 396 20.43 31.05 5.14
N TYR A 397 19.64 30.76 6.19
CA TYR A 397 18.24 30.39 6.05
C TYR A 397 17.43 31.45 5.30
N GLN A 398 16.75 31.00 4.24
CA GLN A 398 15.74 31.79 3.56
C GLN A 398 14.35 31.26 3.93
N PRO A 399 13.40 32.10 4.35
CA PRO A 399 12.07 31.65 4.73
C PRO A 399 11.42 30.74 3.69
N VAL A 400 10.95 29.59 4.15
CA VAL A 400 10.05 28.72 3.37
C VAL A 400 8.64 29.29 3.51
N ASP A 401 7.99 29.59 2.39
CA ASP A 401 6.64 30.16 2.40
C ASP A 401 5.58 29.07 2.63
N VAL A 402 5.77 27.90 2.04
CA VAL A 402 4.83 26.77 2.13
C VAL A 402 5.59 25.45 2.25
N ALA A 403 5.11 24.52 3.05
CA ALA A 403 5.53 23.12 2.99
C ALA A 403 4.35 22.23 2.58
N VAL A 404 4.59 21.18 1.80
CA VAL A 404 3.56 20.28 1.29
C VAL A 404 3.88 18.83 1.61
N VAL A 405 2.90 18.11 2.16
CA VAL A 405 2.98 16.69 2.52
C VAL A 405 1.78 15.96 1.93
N PRO A 406 1.94 15.00 1.01
CA PRO A 406 0.83 14.18 0.53
C PRO A 406 0.46 13.08 1.54
N ALA A 407 -0.81 12.66 1.56
CA ALA A 407 -1.29 11.63 2.48
C ALA A 407 -0.59 10.28 2.25
N GLY A 408 -0.36 9.91 0.99
CA GLY A 408 0.24 8.62 0.63
C GLY A 408 1.67 8.41 1.13
N THR A 409 2.38 9.46 1.54
CA THR A 409 3.72 9.34 2.14
C THR A 409 3.71 9.19 3.66
N ILE A 410 2.53 9.31 4.30
CA ILE A 410 2.36 9.13 5.74
C ILE A 410 1.98 7.67 5.99
N ARG A 411 2.84 6.91 6.66
CA ARG A 411 2.70 5.44 6.76
C ARG A 411 2.30 4.92 8.15
N ALA A 412 2.36 5.79 9.15
CA ALA A 412 1.92 5.48 10.51
C ALA A 412 1.32 6.72 11.18
N SER A 413 0.81 6.54 12.41
CA SER A 413 0.28 7.61 13.26
C SER A 413 0.75 7.43 14.69
N PHE A 414 0.68 8.50 15.49
CA PHE A 414 1.05 8.46 16.90
C PHE A 414 -0.17 8.26 17.79
N VAL A 415 -0.09 7.31 18.71
CA VAL A 415 -1.05 7.17 19.81
C VAL A 415 -0.58 7.97 21.01
N LYS A 416 -1.50 8.26 21.94
CA LYS A 416 -1.16 8.84 23.24
C LYS A 416 -0.02 8.05 23.92
N GLY A 417 1.07 8.73 24.26
CA GLY A 417 2.23 8.11 24.90
C GLY A 417 3.56 8.70 24.45
N ASN A 418 4.64 7.96 24.72
CA ASN A 418 5.96 8.28 24.21
C ASN A 418 6.01 8.03 22.70
N ILE A 419 6.66 8.94 21.98
CA ILE A 419 7.01 8.84 20.57
C ILE A 419 8.49 8.54 20.50
N THR A 420 8.87 7.40 19.94
CA THR A 420 10.26 6.98 19.78
C THR A 420 10.86 7.37 18.43
N VAL A 421 12.17 7.22 18.28
CA VAL A 421 12.85 7.30 16.97
C VAL A 421 12.23 6.36 15.95
N ALA A 422 11.92 5.12 16.36
CA ALA A 422 11.24 4.16 15.50
C ALA A 422 9.86 4.64 15.06
N ASP A 423 9.07 5.23 15.96
CA ASP A 423 7.74 5.75 15.61
C ASP A 423 7.84 6.90 14.59
N ALA A 424 8.77 7.84 14.80
CA ALA A 424 8.98 8.95 13.86
C ALA A 424 9.44 8.46 12.47
N PHE A 425 10.30 7.44 12.43
CA PHE A 425 10.68 6.78 11.18
C PHE A 425 9.48 6.12 10.50
N ASN A 426 8.69 5.34 11.24
CA ASN A 426 7.53 4.62 10.71
C ASN A 426 6.50 5.58 10.08
N VAL A 427 6.35 6.80 10.60
CA VAL A 427 5.45 7.81 10.02
C VAL A 427 5.89 8.25 8.62
N SER A 428 7.19 8.36 8.35
CA SER A 428 7.76 8.86 7.09
C SER A 428 8.82 7.90 6.55
N SER A 429 8.46 6.61 6.44
CA SER A 429 9.41 5.54 6.15
C SER A 429 9.76 5.40 4.66
N LEU A 430 9.04 6.03 3.74
CA LEU A 430 9.23 5.76 2.32
C LEU A 430 10.51 6.34 1.74
N GLY A 431 11.02 5.63 0.73
CA GLY A 431 11.91 6.17 -0.27
C GLY A 431 13.39 6.19 0.08
N ILE A 432 14.18 6.56 -0.92
CA ILE A 432 15.62 6.79 -0.82
C ILE A 432 15.99 8.05 -1.61
N GLY A 433 17.12 8.67 -1.23
CA GLY A 433 17.75 9.72 -2.03
C GLY A 433 18.93 9.20 -2.86
N PRO A 434 19.66 10.10 -3.54
CA PRO A 434 20.91 9.77 -4.25
C PRO A 434 21.96 9.08 -3.39
N ASP A 435 21.96 9.33 -2.08
CA ASP A 435 22.81 8.64 -1.10
C ASP A 435 22.46 7.16 -0.85
N LYS A 436 21.37 6.66 -1.46
CA LYS A 436 20.82 5.30 -1.33
C LYS A 436 20.44 4.90 0.11
N ARG A 437 20.29 5.87 1.01
CA ARG A 437 19.85 5.65 2.39
C ARG A 437 18.34 5.88 2.50
N SER A 438 17.68 5.09 3.35
CA SER A 438 16.23 5.20 3.61
C SER A 438 15.80 6.61 4.02
N GLY A 439 14.57 6.94 3.65
CA GLY A 439 13.95 8.24 3.80
C GLY A 439 14.12 9.08 2.53
N TYR A 440 13.01 9.56 1.99
CA TYR A 440 13.05 10.62 0.99
C TYR A 440 13.74 11.86 1.56
N PRO A 441 14.63 12.50 0.78
CA PRO A 441 15.23 13.76 1.18
C PRO A 441 14.27 14.94 0.95
N LEU A 442 14.37 15.95 1.80
CA LEU A 442 13.72 17.24 1.60
C LEU A 442 14.42 18.03 0.49
N LEU A 443 13.64 18.77 -0.29
CA LEU A 443 14.14 19.79 -1.20
C LEU A 443 13.32 21.07 -1.11
N SER A 444 13.82 22.13 -1.74
CA SER A 444 13.04 23.35 -1.98
C SER A 444 12.89 23.60 -3.47
N VAL A 445 11.67 23.90 -3.88
CA VAL A 445 11.33 24.40 -5.23
C VAL A 445 10.62 25.74 -5.11
N TYR A 446 10.40 26.41 -6.22
CA TYR A 446 9.64 27.66 -6.28
C TYR A 446 8.42 27.49 -7.15
N LEU A 447 7.29 27.98 -6.66
CA LEU A 447 6.02 28.04 -7.38
C LEU A 447 5.54 29.49 -7.45
N THR A 448 4.91 29.87 -8.55
CA THR A 448 4.21 31.15 -8.62
C THR A 448 2.97 31.12 -7.72
N GLY A 449 2.45 32.27 -7.30
CA GLY A 449 1.22 32.32 -6.49
C GLY A 449 0.02 31.67 -7.20
N LYS A 450 -0.03 31.76 -8.53
CA LYS A 450 -1.03 31.05 -9.35
C LYS A 450 -0.87 29.53 -9.25
N GLU A 451 0.36 29.03 -9.24
CA GLU A 451 0.65 27.61 -9.07
C GLU A 451 0.36 27.14 -7.64
N LEU A 452 0.63 27.95 -6.60
CA LEU A 452 0.19 27.62 -5.24
C LEU A 452 -1.33 27.46 -5.12
N LYS A 453 -2.10 28.40 -5.70
CA LYS A 453 -3.56 28.29 -5.78
C LYS A 453 -3.99 27.05 -6.57
N THR A 454 -3.24 26.69 -7.61
CA THR A 454 -3.47 25.47 -8.38
C THR A 454 -3.22 24.21 -7.55
N ALA A 455 -2.20 24.18 -6.68
CA ALA A 455 -1.96 23.06 -5.78
C ALA A 455 -3.13 22.86 -4.79
N CYS A 456 -3.73 23.94 -4.28
CA CYS A 456 -4.95 23.87 -3.47
C CYS A 456 -6.12 23.26 -4.27
N GLU A 457 -6.23 23.60 -5.56
CA GLU A 457 -7.28 23.07 -6.43
C GLU A 457 -7.03 21.60 -6.80
N VAL A 458 -5.77 21.18 -6.96
CA VAL A 458 -5.39 19.77 -7.10
C VAL A 458 -5.91 18.97 -5.90
N ASP A 459 -5.60 19.41 -4.68
CA ASP A 459 -6.11 18.74 -3.48
C ASP A 459 -7.65 18.66 -3.48
N ALA A 460 -8.33 19.81 -3.57
CA ALA A 460 -9.79 19.87 -3.49
C ALA A 460 -10.50 18.99 -4.56
N SER A 461 -9.91 18.88 -5.75
CA SER A 461 -10.54 18.25 -6.91
C SER A 461 -10.07 16.82 -7.20
N VAL A 462 -8.81 16.50 -6.95
CA VAL A 462 -8.19 15.22 -7.29
C VAL A 462 -8.18 14.25 -6.11
N ALA A 463 -8.01 14.72 -4.87
CA ALA A 463 -7.99 13.84 -3.70
C ALA A 463 -9.22 12.91 -3.57
N PRO A 464 -10.47 13.33 -3.88
CA PRO A 464 -11.62 12.43 -3.87
C PRO A 464 -11.56 11.29 -4.91
N LEU A 465 -10.74 11.44 -5.96
CA LEU A 465 -10.55 10.46 -7.02
C LEU A 465 -9.30 9.60 -6.81
N MET A 466 -8.32 10.12 -6.08
CA MET A 466 -7.04 9.49 -5.78
C MET A 466 -6.66 9.85 -4.34
N ARG A 467 -7.20 9.09 -3.38
CA ARG A 467 -7.10 9.37 -1.94
C ARG A 467 -5.67 9.62 -1.44
N PRO A 468 -4.63 8.86 -1.86
CA PRO A 468 -3.25 9.12 -1.45
C PRO A 468 -2.70 10.48 -1.90
N ALA A 469 -3.35 11.13 -2.87
CA ALA A 469 -2.95 12.44 -3.41
C ALA A 469 -3.47 13.63 -2.61
N GLN A 470 -4.24 13.40 -1.54
CA GLN A 470 -4.62 14.45 -0.60
C GLN A 470 -3.38 15.18 -0.09
N LEU A 471 -3.37 16.51 -0.14
CA LEU A 471 -2.24 17.35 0.25
C LEU A 471 -2.52 18.04 1.59
N TYR A 472 -1.51 18.09 2.43
CA TYR A 472 -1.47 18.83 3.69
C TYR A 472 -0.38 19.89 3.60
N MET A 473 -0.63 21.06 4.20
CA MET A 473 0.23 22.21 3.99
C MET A 473 0.55 22.95 5.28
N SER A 474 1.77 23.48 5.37
CA SER A 474 2.15 24.54 6.32
C SER A 474 2.39 25.84 5.58
N GLY A 475 2.17 26.98 6.24
CA GLY A 475 2.35 28.32 5.66
C GLY A 475 1.22 28.79 4.74
N LEU A 476 0.18 27.98 4.55
CA LEU A 476 -0.96 28.27 3.66
C LEU A 476 -2.29 27.89 4.34
N THR A 477 -3.34 28.65 4.04
CA THR A 477 -4.74 28.30 4.37
C THR A 477 -5.61 28.41 3.13
N TYR A 478 -6.55 27.48 2.95
CA TYR A 478 -7.54 27.53 1.88
C TYR A 478 -8.88 26.95 2.31
N THR A 479 -9.94 27.48 1.68
CA THR A 479 -11.31 26.99 1.82
C THR A 479 -11.79 26.41 0.51
N PHE A 480 -12.34 25.21 0.53
CA PHE A 480 -12.94 24.58 -0.65
C PHE A 480 -14.33 24.05 -0.35
N ASN A 481 -15.18 24.04 -1.37
CA ASN A 481 -16.52 23.47 -1.28
C ASN A 481 -16.61 22.22 -2.18
N PRO A 482 -16.85 21.02 -1.62
CA PRO A 482 -16.79 19.77 -2.35
C PRO A 482 -17.91 19.63 -3.39
N HIS A 483 -18.99 20.41 -3.26
CA HIS A 483 -20.15 20.39 -4.16
C HIS A 483 -19.95 21.23 -5.43
N ARG A 484 -18.85 21.98 -5.53
CA ARG A 484 -18.50 22.76 -6.71
C ARG A 484 -17.90 21.88 -7.80
N ILE A 485 -17.91 22.41 -9.03
CA ILE A 485 -17.36 21.70 -10.20
C ILE A 485 -15.86 21.46 -10.01
N ILE A 486 -15.40 20.29 -10.46
CA ILE A 486 -13.97 19.93 -10.48
C ILE A 486 -13.13 21.05 -11.12
N PHE A 487 -11.98 21.31 -10.52
CA PHE A 487 -11.05 22.39 -10.86
C PHE A 487 -11.60 23.81 -10.63
N ASN A 488 -12.66 23.97 -9.85
CA ASN A 488 -13.17 25.24 -9.36
C ASN A 488 -13.73 25.10 -7.92
N LYS A 489 -13.16 24.21 -7.10
CA LYS A 489 -13.65 23.93 -5.75
C LYS A 489 -13.11 24.89 -4.71
N VAL A 490 -11.90 25.41 -4.90
CA VAL A 490 -11.29 26.37 -3.98
C VAL A 490 -11.98 27.72 -4.12
N THR A 491 -12.36 28.31 -2.99
CA THR A 491 -13.10 29.58 -2.90
C THR A 491 -12.26 30.70 -2.30
N ASP A 492 -11.27 30.36 -1.49
CA ASP A 492 -10.37 31.27 -0.80
C ASP A 492 -9.03 30.57 -0.57
N ALA A 493 -7.92 31.30 -0.74
CA ALA A 493 -6.57 30.81 -0.49
C ALA A 493 -5.67 31.98 -0.12
N ALA A 494 -4.90 31.83 0.97
CA ALA A 494 -3.99 32.84 1.49
C ALA A 494 -2.77 32.18 2.13
N LEU A 495 -1.67 32.91 2.23
CA LEU A 495 -0.59 32.50 3.13
C LEU A 495 -1.07 32.67 4.58
N LEU A 496 -0.67 31.72 5.44
CA LEU A 496 -0.92 31.74 6.87
C LEU A 496 0.40 31.89 7.60
N LYS A 497 0.60 33.02 8.28
CA LYS A 497 1.82 33.29 9.05
C LYS A 497 1.78 32.59 10.42
N PRO A 498 2.95 32.37 11.06
CA PRO A 498 3.01 31.74 12.39
C PRO A 498 2.21 32.46 13.49
N ASP A 499 1.96 33.77 13.35
CA ASP A 499 1.13 34.55 14.28
C ASP A 499 -0.38 34.45 13.99
N GLY A 500 -0.77 33.62 13.02
CA GLY A 500 -2.15 33.42 12.57
C GLY A 500 -2.66 34.49 11.60
N SER A 501 -1.83 35.48 11.24
CA SER A 501 -2.22 36.49 10.24
C SER A 501 -2.25 35.91 8.83
N ARG A 502 -3.17 36.44 8.01
CA ARG A 502 -3.34 36.03 6.60
C ARG A 502 -2.70 37.06 5.67
N GLU A 503 -1.98 36.59 4.67
CA GLU A 503 -1.42 37.41 3.57
C GLU A 503 -1.97 36.91 2.22
N GLU A 504 -2.36 37.83 1.34
CA GLU A 504 -2.88 37.49 0.02
C GLU A 504 -1.78 36.88 -0.88
N ILE A 505 -2.14 35.87 -1.65
CA ILE A 505 -1.22 35.24 -2.61
C ILE A 505 -1.24 36.04 -3.93
N GLU A 506 -0.10 36.63 -4.28
CA GLU A 506 0.12 37.37 -5.51
C GLU A 506 0.46 36.39 -6.66
N ASP A 507 -0.33 36.41 -7.73
CA ASP A 507 -0.29 35.36 -8.77
C ASP A 507 1.09 35.17 -9.42
N ASP A 508 1.82 36.25 -9.70
CA ASP A 508 3.09 36.24 -10.42
C ASP A 508 4.33 36.19 -9.49
N LYS A 509 4.13 36.28 -8.17
CA LYS A 509 5.23 36.20 -7.19
C LYS A 509 5.68 34.76 -7.04
N LEU A 510 7.01 34.54 -6.95
CA LEU A 510 7.58 33.25 -6.61
C LEU A 510 7.59 33.07 -5.10
N TYR A 511 7.18 31.87 -4.68
CA TYR A 511 7.14 31.44 -3.29
C TYR A 511 8.00 30.18 -3.14
N ARG A 512 8.79 30.13 -2.07
CA ARG A 512 9.65 28.98 -1.75
C ARG A 512 8.80 27.88 -1.12
N VAL A 513 8.80 26.70 -1.73
CA VAL A 513 8.00 25.54 -1.32
C VAL A 513 8.93 24.40 -0.91
N ALA A 514 8.75 23.90 0.31
CA ALA A 514 9.41 22.69 0.80
C ALA A 514 8.55 21.46 0.56
N ALA A 515 9.17 20.37 0.13
CA ALA A 515 8.51 19.09 -0.07
C ALA A 515 9.53 17.95 -0.04
N GLY A 516 9.03 16.73 0.08
CA GLY A 516 9.77 15.51 -0.20
C GLY A 516 10.17 15.36 -1.66
N LEU A 517 11.25 14.62 -1.94
CA LEU A 517 11.72 14.34 -3.31
C LEU A 517 10.62 13.76 -4.20
N TYR A 518 9.95 12.71 -3.73
CA TYR A 518 8.84 12.10 -4.45
C TYR A 518 7.71 13.11 -4.69
N SER A 519 7.30 13.84 -3.66
CA SER A 519 6.22 14.82 -3.75
C SER A 519 6.53 15.92 -4.76
N ALA A 520 7.75 16.45 -4.76
CA ALA A 520 8.15 17.49 -5.70
C ALA A 520 8.18 17.00 -7.15
N GLN A 521 8.64 15.77 -7.38
CA GLN A 521 8.57 15.13 -8.70
C GLN A 521 7.13 14.95 -9.15
N MET A 522 6.22 14.55 -8.26
CA MET A 522 4.81 14.37 -8.58
C MET A 522 4.09 15.68 -8.94
N LEU A 523 4.56 16.84 -8.44
CA LEU A 523 4.00 18.14 -8.87
C LEU A 523 4.15 18.37 -10.38
N SER A 524 5.23 17.89 -10.99
CA SER A 524 5.53 18.12 -12.42
C SER A 524 4.58 17.37 -13.37
N ILE A 525 3.99 16.26 -12.94
CA ILE A 525 3.11 15.42 -13.77
C ILE A 525 1.63 15.84 -13.69
N VAL A 526 1.27 16.78 -12.81
CA VAL A 526 -0.10 17.26 -12.64
C VAL A 526 -0.68 17.82 -13.95
N GLY A 527 0.16 18.50 -14.75
CA GLY A 527 -0.27 19.02 -16.05
C GLY A 527 -0.70 17.92 -17.01
N GLU A 528 0.07 16.84 -17.09
CA GLU A 528 -0.25 15.68 -17.93
C GLU A 528 -1.52 14.97 -17.43
N LYS A 529 -1.60 14.69 -16.12
CA LYS A 529 -2.74 13.98 -15.51
C LYS A 529 -4.05 14.77 -15.55
N SER A 530 -3.98 16.10 -15.67
CA SER A 530 -5.16 16.97 -15.79
C SER A 530 -5.53 17.31 -17.24
N PHE A 531 -4.95 16.63 -18.24
CA PHE A 531 -5.13 16.94 -19.67
C PHE A 531 -4.79 18.41 -20.02
N GLY A 532 -3.83 18.99 -19.30
CA GLY A 532 -3.40 20.38 -19.43
C GLY A 532 -4.34 21.42 -18.81
N LEU A 533 -5.36 21.00 -18.03
CA LEU A 533 -6.29 21.92 -17.37
C LEU A 533 -5.64 22.63 -16.17
N LEU A 534 -4.74 21.95 -15.47
CA LEU A 534 -3.93 22.51 -14.39
C LEU A 534 -2.47 22.55 -14.83
N SER A 535 -1.69 23.46 -14.25
CA SER A 535 -0.25 23.56 -14.51
C SER A 535 0.47 23.85 -13.21
N LEU A 536 1.39 22.96 -12.86
CA LEU A 536 2.33 23.10 -11.75
C LEU A 536 3.71 22.81 -12.30
N VAL A 537 4.53 23.84 -12.42
CA VAL A 537 5.90 23.70 -12.93
C VAL A 537 6.85 24.13 -11.82
N PRO A 538 7.48 23.19 -11.11
CA PRO A 538 8.52 23.52 -10.14
C PRO A 538 9.65 24.34 -10.80
N LYS A 539 10.13 25.38 -10.11
CA LYS A 539 11.18 26.30 -10.57
C LYS A 539 12.30 26.43 -9.56
N ASP A 540 13.42 27.00 -9.99
CA ASP A 540 14.44 27.57 -9.11
C ASP A 540 14.03 28.98 -8.61
N LYS A 541 14.88 29.59 -7.79
CA LYS A 541 14.64 30.92 -7.20
C LYS A 541 14.64 32.05 -8.23
N GLU A 542 15.23 31.81 -9.41
CA GLU A 542 15.20 32.73 -10.56
C GLU A 542 13.94 32.56 -11.42
N GLY A 543 13.09 31.56 -11.13
CA GLY A 543 11.85 31.28 -11.86
C GLY A 543 12.06 30.39 -13.09
N ILE A 544 13.22 29.74 -13.22
CA ILE A 544 13.52 28.82 -14.32
C ILE A 544 12.97 27.43 -13.95
N PRO A 545 12.18 26.78 -14.83
CA PRO A 545 11.71 25.42 -14.60
C PRO A 545 12.85 24.45 -14.34
N ILE A 546 12.70 23.59 -13.33
CA ILE A 546 13.68 22.58 -12.97
C ILE A 546 13.25 21.20 -13.46
N THR A 547 14.21 20.38 -13.86
CA THR A 547 13.99 18.97 -14.25
C THR A 547 14.83 18.01 -13.41
N ASP A 548 15.95 18.49 -12.87
CA ASP A 548 16.81 17.75 -11.95
C ASP A 548 16.47 18.13 -10.52
N PHE A 549 15.53 17.42 -9.90
CA PHE A 549 15.10 17.67 -8.52
C PHE A 549 16.19 17.32 -7.49
N GLU A 550 17.08 16.38 -7.81
CA GLU A 550 18.14 15.93 -6.89
C GLU A 550 19.16 17.04 -6.62
N ALA A 551 19.39 17.91 -7.61
CA ALA A 551 20.23 19.11 -7.45
C ALA A 551 19.68 20.15 -6.44
N HIS A 552 18.41 20.04 -6.06
CA HIS A 552 17.74 20.96 -5.13
C HIS A 552 17.53 20.38 -3.73
N ILE A 553 18.05 19.17 -3.46
CA ILE A 553 18.00 18.51 -2.15
C ILE A 553 18.66 19.41 -1.09
N ILE A 554 17.97 19.58 0.03
CA ILE A 554 18.49 20.27 1.21
C ILE A 554 19.50 19.36 1.90
N ARG A 555 20.67 19.94 2.19
CA ARG A 555 21.77 19.27 2.87
C ARG A 555 22.12 20.00 4.16
N ASP A 556 22.52 19.24 5.17
CA ASP A 556 23.01 19.79 6.44
C ASP A 556 24.45 20.31 6.30
N ALA A 557 25.02 20.80 7.41
CA ALA A 557 26.38 21.34 7.45
C ALA A 557 27.48 20.31 7.13
N ASP A 558 27.19 19.02 7.33
CA ASP A 558 28.07 17.89 7.02
C ASP A 558 27.82 17.32 5.61
N ASN A 559 26.98 18.01 4.81
CA ASN A 559 26.59 17.66 3.44
C ASN A 559 25.75 16.37 3.33
N ASN A 560 25.14 15.91 4.43
CA ASN A 560 24.16 14.82 4.40
C ASN A 560 22.82 15.34 3.90
N GLU A 561 22.04 14.45 3.29
CA GLU A 561 20.68 14.76 2.88
C GLU A 561 19.76 14.86 4.10
N VAL A 562 18.98 15.94 4.21
CA VAL A 562 17.98 16.07 5.28
C VAL A 562 16.78 15.18 4.92
N LYS A 563 16.60 14.08 5.65
CA LYS A 563 15.51 13.12 5.41
C LYS A 563 14.19 13.59 6.05
N GLU A 564 13.06 13.27 5.41
CA GLU A 564 11.72 13.63 5.90
C GLU A 564 11.44 13.15 7.33
N TRP A 565 11.71 11.87 7.61
CA TRP A 565 11.51 11.33 8.96
C TRP A 565 12.44 11.97 9.99
N ALA A 566 13.68 12.30 9.60
CA ALA A 566 14.65 12.94 10.48
C ALA A 566 14.26 14.40 10.76
N ALA A 567 13.63 15.08 9.80
CA ALA A 567 13.00 16.37 10.01
C ALA A 567 11.88 16.28 11.05
N LEU A 568 11.00 15.27 10.95
CA LEU A 568 9.98 15.01 11.97
C LEU A 568 10.61 14.72 13.35
N ALA A 569 11.61 13.84 13.41
CA ALA A 569 12.27 13.47 14.65
C ALA A 569 12.92 14.67 15.36
N SER A 570 13.70 15.46 14.62
CA SER A 570 14.35 16.66 15.16
C SER A 570 13.34 17.75 15.57
N TYR A 571 12.18 17.82 14.90
CA TYR A 571 11.13 18.75 15.29
C TYR A 571 10.42 18.33 16.58
N LEU A 572 10.13 17.04 16.74
CA LEU A 572 9.58 16.48 17.98
C LEU A 572 10.51 16.76 19.17
N GLN A 573 11.82 16.58 19.00
CA GLN A 573 12.83 16.90 20.03
C GLN A 573 12.92 18.39 20.37
N SER A 574 12.45 19.26 19.48
CA SER A 574 12.59 20.72 19.64
C SER A 574 11.56 21.35 20.58
N PHE A 575 10.54 20.58 20.99
CA PHE A 575 9.45 21.10 21.80
C PHE A 575 9.86 21.35 23.25
N GLU A 576 9.02 22.12 23.96
CA GLU A 576 9.22 22.40 25.38
C GLU A 576 9.19 21.10 26.19
N GLU A 577 10.19 20.93 27.06
CA GLU A 577 10.34 19.74 27.88
C GLU A 577 9.56 19.84 29.20
N VAL A 578 8.96 18.71 29.59
CA VAL A 578 8.45 18.48 30.95
C VAL A 578 9.17 17.27 31.51
N ASP A 579 9.82 17.42 32.67
CA ASP A 579 10.64 16.39 33.31
C ASP A 579 11.71 15.76 32.38
N GLY A 580 12.26 16.57 31.46
CA GLY A 580 13.30 16.16 30.51
C GLY A 580 12.78 15.43 29.27
N ILE A 581 11.47 15.42 29.02
CA ILE A 581 10.85 14.83 27.83
C ILE A 581 10.10 15.93 27.05
N PRO A 582 10.44 16.19 25.77
CA PRO A 582 9.71 17.13 24.92
C PRO A 582 8.22 16.79 24.85
N GLN A 583 7.35 17.79 24.94
CA GLN A 583 5.90 17.60 24.92
C GLN A 583 5.30 18.07 23.61
N VAL A 584 4.58 17.18 22.91
CA VAL A 584 3.81 17.58 21.72
C VAL A 584 2.78 18.64 22.13
N PRO A 585 2.81 19.85 21.56
CA PRO A 585 1.92 20.92 21.98
C PRO A 585 0.44 20.59 21.75
N ASP A 586 -0.43 21.07 22.65
CA ASP A 586 -1.90 21.01 22.48
C ASP A 586 -2.39 21.66 21.18
N TYR A 587 -1.57 22.54 20.58
CA TYR A 587 -1.79 23.08 19.25
C TYR A 587 -2.05 21.98 18.20
N TYR A 588 -1.43 20.80 18.32
CA TYR A 588 -1.63 19.65 17.43
C TYR A 588 -2.76 18.70 17.85
N SER A 589 -3.51 19.01 18.92
CA SER A 589 -4.67 18.21 19.35
C SER A 589 -5.95 18.49 18.55
N GLN A 590 -5.95 19.55 17.73
CA GLN A 590 -7.09 20.04 16.98
C GLN A 590 -6.67 20.57 15.62
N LYS A 591 -7.64 20.81 14.73
CA LYS A 591 -7.42 21.43 13.42
C LYS A 591 -6.94 22.88 13.55
N GLN A 592 -6.00 23.28 12.69
CA GLN A 592 -5.34 24.58 12.72
C GLN A 592 -5.94 25.60 11.73
N GLY A 593 -6.95 25.21 10.94
CA GLY A 593 -7.59 26.06 9.94
C GLY A 593 -6.78 26.20 8.65
N ARG A 594 -5.89 25.25 8.33
CA ARG A 594 -5.07 25.27 7.10
C ARG A 594 -5.82 24.69 5.89
N LYS A 595 -6.74 23.75 6.13
CA LYS A 595 -7.66 23.22 5.12
C LYS A 595 -9.08 23.32 5.67
N ILE A 596 -9.96 24.06 5.00
CA ILE A 596 -11.32 24.33 5.47
C ILE A 596 -12.32 23.79 4.45
N VAL A 597 -13.16 22.85 4.89
CA VAL A 597 -14.27 22.32 4.08
C VAL A 597 -15.52 23.18 4.30
N ASP A 598 -15.96 23.88 3.26
CA ASP A 598 -17.26 24.54 3.20
C ASP A 598 -18.29 23.61 2.56
N ASP A 599 -19.08 22.92 3.38
CA ASP A 599 -20.04 21.91 2.93
C ASP A 599 -21.41 22.49 2.47
N ASP A 600 -21.53 23.79 2.16
CA ASP A 600 -22.79 24.38 1.69
C ASP A 600 -23.20 23.81 0.31
N PRO A 601 -24.31 23.04 0.21
CA PRO A 601 -24.73 22.44 -1.06
C PRO A 601 -25.62 23.39 -1.89
N SER A 602 -25.85 24.63 -1.43
CA SER A 602 -26.75 25.59 -2.07
C SER A 602 -26.31 25.91 -3.51
N LEU A 603 -27.28 26.18 -4.37
CA LEU A 603 -26.98 26.56 -5.76
C LEU A 603 -26.16 27.85 -5.83
N ALA A 604 -26.35 28.76 -4.87
CA ALA A 604 -25.56 29.98 -4.77
C ALA A 604 -24.09 29.67 -4.48
N ALA A 605 -23.79 28.82 -3.49
CA ALA A 605 -22.42 28.41 -3.16
C ALA A 605 -21.74 27.66 -4.31
N LYS A 606 -22.48 26.78 -5.00
CA LYS A 606 -22.01 26.01 -6.17
C LYS A 606 -21.57 26.89 -7.35
N LEU A 607 -22.20 28.06 -7.52
CA LEU A 607 -21.98 28.96 -8.66
C LEU A 607 -21.17 30.22 -8.29
N ALA A 608 -20.86 30.44 -7.01
CA ALA A 608 -20.10 31.60 -6.56
C ALA A 608 -18.66 31.57 -7.10
N HIS A 609 -17.98 32.73 -7.16
CA HIS A 609 -16.55 32.84 -7.48
C HIS A 609 -16.05 31.93 -8.64
N PRO A 610 -16.64 31.98 -9.86
CA PRO A 610 -16.24 31.09 -10.93
C PRO A 610 -14.89 31.49 -11.52
N ASN A 611 -13.97 30.53 -11.62
CA ASN A 611 -12.72 30.71 -12.36
C ASN A 611 -12.91 30.53 -13.88
N GLY A 612 -11.82 30.65 -14.65
CA GLY A 612 -11.87 30.54 -16.11
C GLY A 612 -12.44 29.21 -16.62
N ILE A 613 -12.16 28.10 -15.92
CA ILE A 613 -12.66 26.76 -16.27
C ILE A 613 -14.18 26.70 -16.07
N ALA A 614 -14.66 27.14 -14.91
CA ALA A 614 -16.09 27.18 -14.61
C ALA A 614 -16.85 28.09 -15.58
N LEU A 615 -16.32 29.28 -15.88
CA LEU A 615 -16.93 30.19 -16.85
C LEU A 615 -17.02 29.58 -18.26
N ALA A 616 -15.97 28.87 -18.70
CA ALA A 616 -15.97 28.18 -19.98
C ALA A 616 -17.05 27.09 -20.02
N LEU A 617 -17.15 26.27 -18.97
CA LEU A 617 -18.18 25.23 -18.84
C LEU A 617 -19.59 25.82 -18.80
N TYR A 618 -19.81 26.88 -18.04
CA TYR A 618 -21.10 27.59 -18.01
C TYR A 618 -21.46 28.14 -19.40
N GLY A 619 -20.50 28.70 -20.12
CA GLY A 619 -20.67 29.15 -21.50
C GLY A 619 -21.11 28.01 -22.43
N ILE A 620 -20.45 26.85 -22.36
CA ILE A 620 -20.81 25.64 -23.13
C ILE A 620 -22.24 25.20 -22.80
N CYS A 621 -22.60 25.11 -21.51
CA CYS A 621 -23.95 24.75 -21.08
C CYS A 621 -25.00 25.72 -21.61
N ILE A 622 -24.73 27.02 -21.59
CA ILE A 622 -25.62 28.05 -22.14
C ILE A 622 -25.78 27.87 -23.65
N ILE A 623 -24.70 27.61 -24.39
CA ILE A 623 -24.74 27.37 -25.85
C ILE A 623 -25.57 26.12 -26.16
N ILE A 624 -25.36 25.01 -25.44
CA ILE A 624 -26.14 23.78 -25.61
C ILE A 624 -27.62 24.03 -25.35
N LEU A 625 -27.95 24.77 -24.28
CA LEU A 625 -29.33 25.11 -23.94
C LEU A 625 -29.98 25.98 -25.02
N LEU A 626 -29.25 26.97 -25.56
CA LEU A 626 -29.71 27.78 -26.68
C LEU A 626 -29.94 26.93 -27.94
N LEU A 627 -29.04 26.02 -28.28
CA LEU A 627 -29.19 25.10 -29.41
C LEU A 627 -30.38 24.16 -29.23
N ALA A 628 -30.63 23.65 -28.02
CA ALA A 628 -31.78 22.83 -27.70
C ALA A 628 -33.10 23.62 -27.87
N VAL A 629 -33.15 24.86 -27.35
CA VAL A 629 -34.31 25.76 -27.52
C VAL A 629 -34.54 26.09 -29.01
N LEU A 630 -33.49 26.40 -29.76
CA LEU A 630 -33.59 26.69 -31.20
C LEU A 630 -34.05 25.47 -32.00
N SER A 631 -33.51 24.30 -31.69
CA SER A 631 -33.91 23.02 -32.31
C SER A 631 -35.36 22.67 -31.99
N GLY A 632 -35.78 22.81 -30.74
CA GLY A 632 -37.17 22.65 -30.32
C GLY A 632 -38.10 23.62 -31.05
N ARG A 633 -37.73 24.90 -31.16
CA ARG A 633 -38.49 25.89 -31.96
C ARG A 633 -38.53 25.55 -33.44
N ALA A 634 -37.43 25.04 -34.02
CA ALA A 634 -37.39 24.62 -35.41
C ALA A 634 -38.29 23.39 -35.67
N ILE A 635 -38.31 22.43 -34.75
CA ILE A 635 -39.21 21.26 -34.79
C ILE A 635 -40.67 21.70 -34.69
N ILE A 636 -41.01 22.58 -33.73
CA ILE A 636 -42.37 23.12 -33.59
C ILE A 636 -42.79 23.88 -34.87
N ARG A 637 -41.91 24.73 -35.43
CA ARG A 637 -42.17 25.44 -36.70
C ARG A 637 -42.35 24.48 -37.88
N ARG A 638 -41.56 23.40 -37.96
CA ARG A 638 -41.72 22.36 -39.00
C ARG A 638 -43.03 21.60 -38.85
N ARG A 639 -43.42 21.22 -37.63
CA ARG A 639 -44.73 20.58 -37.36
C ARG A 639 -45.89 21.51 -37.74
N ASN A 640 -45.80 22.79 -37.39
CA ASN A 640 -46.82 23.78 -37.73
C ASN A 640 -46.87 24.12 -39.23
N LYS A 641 -45.78 23.94 -40.00
CA LYS A 641 -45.79 24.06 -41.47
C LYS A 641 -46.29 22.79 -42.17
N ALA A 642 -46.03 21.60 -41.61
CA ALA A 642 -46.51 20.33 -42.13
C ALA A 642 -48.02 20.14 -41.91
N ALA A 643 -48.56 20.72 -40.84
CA ALA A 643 -49.99 20.99 -40.70
C ALA A 643 -50.35 22.19 -41.60
N GLY A 644 -50.52 21.97 -42.90
CA GLY A 644 -50.95 23.01 -43.85
C GLY A 644 -52.26 23.71 -43.42
N PRO A 645 -52.60 24.89 -43.98
CA PRO A 645 -53.79 25.63 -43.58
C PRO A 645 -55.04 24.78 -43.83
N GLY A 646 -55.62 24.24 -42.76
CA GLY A 646 -56.95 23.68 -42.79
C GLY A 646 -57.92 24.76 -43.26
N ARG A 647 -58.70 24.44 -44.30
CA ARG A 647 -59.77 25.28 -44.87
C ARG A 647 -60.59 25.96 -43.75
N PRO A 648 -60.92 27.26 -43.86
CA PRO A 648 -62.12 27.75 -43.19
C PRO A 648 -63.33 27.07 -43.84
N ILE A 649 -64.36 26.82 -43.04
CA ILE A 649 -65.64 26.19 -43.44
C ILE A 649 -66.17 26.81 -44.73
#